data_AF-A0A957XJ20-F1
#
_entry.id   AF-A0A957XJ20-F1
#
_cell.length_a   1.000
_cell.length_b   1.000
_cell.length_c   1.000
_cell.angle_alpha   90.00
_cell.angle_beta   90.00
_cell.angle_gamma   90.00
#
_symmetry.space_group_name_H-M   'P 1'
#
loop_
_entity.id
_entity.type
_entity.pdbx_description
1 polymer ?
#
loop_
_entity_poly.entity_id
_entity_poly.type
_entity_poly.pdbx_seq_one_letter_code
_entity_poly.pdbx_strand_id
1 'polypeptide(L)'
;MNQPLPSQPQSSSSATDAGQLIFSHLTVESGLSHAVATHLAQDAQGTIWLGTEGGLNRFDGQTVKAYRHDPQHSNSLSHNVIKAMVIDRAGWLWIGTANGLNKFDPHTETFTRYHHQPGKPDSLGFDAISALHLDQTGHLWLGGPGELDQFDPRTEAVVRYGHRPGDRTTVGPGVVTCMVEDEAGRLWVGQRDGGGLSRFDRQRRQFERVHHQPHDSHSRGDEAIGALCLDWAGGLWIGTEDGGLCYFDRAAESVTRYWPQANRPDRLSQAGVTDIIEDRAGQLWVATTDGLYCLDRTGQSLAHYRHDPANPTGLSSSSLLRLFEDRSEGLWVTTDNGVNYCAPRYQQFLHFSNRTLLARMRHELRTPLNAIIGFSQLAMHNQDNPDDTQDYLLDIIRSGEQLLTLINEGLGASKVERSPSMDGELGAMVNHPHAAPHQQAVTLAPDQPRYRLLIVDDDSSSRQLLRNLLAGVGPPERGFELREAENGQQAVEQWAAFAPHLIWMDLRMPVMDGYEATKIIKAKQNAGHTIAPKVIVLATSRYEEKRAEVLDIGYDASLRKPFGQAEIFSLLEQHLGAQFVAATAVDAVNPAADIAAVPGPLRDSLEKAAQLGDMDAVEATIEEIQSVQPALAAQLTQLAEAFDYLQIVAILQGRNHE
;
A
#
# COMPACT_ATOMS: atom_id res chain seq x y z
N MET A 1 -14.41 57.48 -12.88
CA MET A 1 -15.26 57.13 -11.72
C MET A 1 -15.61 55.66 -11.86
N ASN A 2 -14.87 54.78 -11.18
CA ASN A 2 -15.23 53.38 -10.97
C ASN A 2 -14.70 53.02 -9.59
N GLN A 3 -15.62 52.75 -8.66
CA GLN A 3 -15.29 52.30 -7.31
C GLN A 3 -14.81 50.85 -7.34
N PRO A 4 -13.84 50.44 -6.51
CA PRO A 4 -13.52 49.04 -6.31
C PRO A 4 -14.56 48.37 -5.40
N LEU A 5 -14.90 47.12 -5.73
CA LEU A 5 -15.76 46.22 -4.96
C LEU A 5 -15.17 45.93 -3.56
N PRO A 6 -16.02 45.65 -2.55
CA PRO A 6 -15.60 45.58 -1.15
C PRO A 6 -14.73 44.36 -0.87
N SER A 7 -13.63 44.61 -0.15
CA SER A 7 -12.74 43.64 0.46
C SER A 7 -13.51 42.71 1.40
N GLN A 8 -13.60 41.42 1.05
CA GLN A 8 -13.98 40.38 2.00
C GLN A 8 -12.85 40.17 3.02
N PRO A 9 -13.19 39.81 4.27
CA PRO A 9 -12.22 39.77 5.37
C PRO A 9 -11.17 38.69 5.11
N GLN A 10 -9.91 39.12 5.14
CA GLN A 10 -8.75 38.26 5.21
C GLN A 10 -8.86 37.37 6.46
N SER A 11 -9.16 36.09 6.27
CA SER A 11 -8.76 35.07 7.24
C SER A 11 -7.25 34.94 7.12
N SER A 12 -6.53 35.66 7.97
CA SER A 12 -5.10 35.48 8.20
C SER A 12 -4.86 34.12 8.85
N SER A 13 -4.81 33.05 8.06
CA SER A 13 -4.08 31.85 8.47
C SER A 13 -2.61 32.10 8.14
N SER A 14 -1.82 32.34 9.18
CA SER A 14 -0.36 32.37 9.10
C SER A 14 0.16 31.12 8.37
N ALA A 15 1.09 31.32 7.43
CA ALA A 15 1.75 30.29 6.62
C ALA A 15 2.73 29.38 7.40
N THR A 16 2.40 29.05 8.65
CA THR A 16 3.25 28.25 9.55
C THR A 16 2.61 26.95 10.01
N ASP A 17 1.46 26.56 9.44
CA ASP A 17 0.74 25.34 9.80
C ASP A 17 0.55 24.39 8.60
N ALA A 18 1.51 24.37 7.66
CA ALA A 18 1.61 23.27 6.73
C ALA A 18 2.09 22.05 7.51
N GLY A 19 1.16 21.17 7.89
CA GLY A 19 1.42 20.00 8.72
C GLY A 19 2.66 19.22 8.28
N GLN A 20 3.45 18.77 9.25
CA GLN A 20 4.67 18.01 9.01
C GLN A 20 4.30 16.67 8.36
N LEU A 21 4.82 16.42 7.15
CA LEU A 21 4.64 15.12 6.50
C LEU A 21 5.53 14.07 7.19
N ILE A 22 4.94 12.90 7.41
CA ILE A 22 5.60 11.72 7.95
C ILE A 22 5.88 10.77 6.78
N PHE A 23 7.13 10.39 6.59
CA PHE A 23 7.54 9.49 5.53
C PHE A 23 7.91 8.11 6.09
N SER A 24 7.43 7.07 5.43
CA SER A 24 7.95 5.71 5.54
C SER A 24 9.06 5.50 4.51
N HIS A 25 10.07 4.70 4.85
CA HIS A 25 11.27 4.54 4.04
C HIS A 25 11.43 3.11 3.55
N LEU A 26 11.66 2.96 2.23
CA LEU A 26 12.22 1.74 1.66
C LEU A 26 13.68 2.00 1.31
N THR A 27 14.58 1.20 1.88
CA THR A 27 16.03 1.33 1.69
C THR A 27 16.64 0.00 1.23
N VAL A 28 17.97 -0.04 1.08
CA VAL A 28 18.70 -1.30 0.81
C VAL A 28 18.48 -2.32 1.94
N GLU A 29 18.31 -1.87 3.18
CA GLU A 29 18.01 -2.75 4.33
C GLU A 29 16.62 -3.39 4.21
N SER A 30 15.68 -2.70 3.55
CA SER A 30 14.36 -3.23 3.20
C SER A 30 14.38 -4.19 2.00
N GLY A 31 15.54 -4.42 1.38
CA GLY A 31 15.71 -5.32 0.23
C GLY A 31 15.82 -4.62 -1.13
N LEU A 32 15.88 -3.28 -1.20
CA LEU A 32 16.14 -2.59 -2.46
C LEU A 32 17.50 -2.98 -3.03
N SER A 33 17.54 -3.22 -4.34
CA SER A 33 18.77 -3.60 -5.05
C SER A 33 19.87 -2.54 -5.06
N HIS A 34 19.52 -1.27 -4.85
CA HIS A 34 20.43 -0.12 -4.77
C HIS A 34 19.72 1.06 -4.09
N ALA A 35 20.49 1.97 -3.48
CA ALA A 35 19.95 3.13 -2.78
C ALA A 35 19.34 4.16 -3.75
N VAL A 36 19.99 4.40 -4.88
CA VAL A 36 19.51 5.34 -5.90
C VAL A 36 18.32 4.73 -6.67
N ALA A 37 17.11 5.16 -6.34
CA ALA A 37 15.88 4.78 -7.02
C ALA A 37 15.52 5.81 -8.10
N THR A 38 15.41 5.36 -9.35
CA THR A 38 15.33 6.26 -10.50
C THR A 38 13.91 6.44 -11.02
N HIS A 39 13.04 5.43 -10.94
CA HIS A 39 11.68 5.43 -11.49
C HIS A 39 10.73 4.54 -10.69
N LEU A 40 9.43 4.85 -10.71
CA LEU A 40 8.38 3.97 -10.22
C LEU A 40 7.30 3.72 -11.27
N ALA A 41 6.60 2.61 -11.13
CA ALA A 41 5.33 2.34 -11.78
C ALA A 41 4.45 1.46 -10.88
N GLN A 42 3.12 1.53 -11.04
CA GLN A 42 2.19 0.64 -10.35
C GLN A 42 1.39 -0.18 -11.35
N ASP A 43 1.36 -1.51 -11.17
CA ASP A 43 0.60 -2.40 -12.03
C ASP A 43 -0.89 -2.49 -11.65
N ALA A 44 -1.67 -3.24 -12.42
CA ALA A 44 -3.11 -3.41 -12.20
C ALA A 44 -3.43 -4.01 -10.83
N GLN A 45 -2.53 -4.81 -10.28
CA GLN A 45 -2.67 -5.53 -9.01
C GLN A 45 -2.25 -4.69 -7.79
N GLY A 46 -1.73 -3.48 -8.01
CA GLY A 46 -1.28 -2.58 -6.95
C GLY A 46 0.18 -2.75 -6.55
N THR A 47 0.91 -3.66 -7.21
CA THR A 47 2.34 -3.86 -6.97
C THR A 47 3.13 -2.66 -7.48
N ILE A 48 4.09 -2.22 -6.67
CA ILE A 48 4.99 -1.11 -7.01
C ILE A 48 6.26 -1.69 -7.63
N TRP A 49 6.56 -1.24 -8.84
CA TRP A 49 7.77 -1.56 -9.58
C TRP A 49 8.75 -0.40 -9.47
N LEU A 50 9.95 -0.67 -8.95
CA LEU A 50 10.98 0.33 -8.68
C LEU A 50 12.21 0.06 -9.55
N GLY A 51 12.56 1.02 -10.40
CA GLY A 51 13.83 1.03 -11.10
C GLY A 51 14.91 1.65 -10.23
N THR A 52 16.08 1.00 -10.14
CA THR A 52 17.24 1.56 -9.43
C THR A 52 18.48 1.53 -10.32
N GLU A 53 19.61 2.03 -9.83
CA GLU A 53 20.90 1.82 -10.49
C GLU A 53 21.43 0.37 -10.37
N GLY A 54 20.81 -0.45 -9.52
CA GLY A 54 21.17 -1.85 -9.29
C GLY A 54 20.26 -2.87 -9.96
N GLY A 55 19.11 -2.46 -10.50
CA GLY A 55 18.18 -3.34 -11.19
C GLY A 55 16.72 -2.96 -10.96
N LEU A 56 15.82 -3.85 -11.37
CA LEU A 56 14.38 -3.73 -11.17
C LEU A 56 14.01 -4.33 -9.82
N ASN A 57 13.06 -3.73 -9.11
CA ASN A 57 12.55 -4.27 -7.85
C ASN A 57 11.04 -4.31 -7.92
N ARG A 58 10.47 -5.41 -7.43
CA ARG A 58 9.04 -5.58 -7.21
C ARG A 58 8.76 -5.44 -5.73
N PHE A 59 7.87 -4.53 -5.36
CA PHE A 59 7.40 -4.34 -4.00
C PHE A 59 5.89 -4.60 -3.94
N ASP A 60 5.49 -5.63 -3.20
CA ASP A 60 4.09 -6.07 -3.06
C ASP A 60 3.39 -5.48 -1.82
N GLY A 61 4.04 -4.54 -1.13
CA GLY A 61 3.57 -3.97 0.14
C GLY A 61 4.25 -4.58 1.37
N GLN A 62 4.91 -5.74 1.24
CA GLN A 62 5.59 -6.42 2.35
C GLN A 62 7.02 -6.79 2.01
N THR A 63 7.25 -7.34 0.81
CA THR A 63 8.55 -7.87 0.38
C THR A 63 9.06 -7.17 -0.85
N VAL A 64 10.39 -7.07 -0.94
CA VAL A 64 11.09 -6.56 -2.12
C VAL A 64 11.80 -7.71 -2.82
N LYS A 65 11.47 -7.92 -4.11
CA LYS A 65 12.18 -8.86 -4.98
C LYS A 65 12.97 -8.11 -6.04
N ALA A 66 14.28 -8.33 -6.09
CA ALA A 66 15.18 -7.70 -7.05
C ALA A 66 15.44 -8.59 -8.29
N TYR A 67 15.48 -7.97 -9.46
CA TYR A 67 15.88 -8.55 -10.75
C TYR A 67 17.09 -7.78 -11.26
N ARG A 68 18.13 -8.51 -11.71
CA ARG A 68 19.41 -7.93 -12.15
C ARG A 68 19.80 -8.47 -13.52
N HIS A 69 20.72 -7.77 -14.16
CA HIS A 69 21.41 -8.25 -15.35
C HIS A 69 22.26 -9.47 -14.99
N ASP A 70 22.07 -10.54 -15.75
CA ASP A 70 22.91 -11.72 -15.74
C ASP A 70 23.46 -11.94 -17.17
N PRO A 71 24.79 -11.88 -17.37
CA PRO A 71 25.40 -12.06 -18.67
C PRO A 71 25.30 -13.51 -19.19
N GLN A 72 25.04 -14.49 -18.32
CA GLN A 72 24.88 -15.90 -18.68
C GLN A 72 23.45 -16.25 -19.09
N HIS A 73 22.47 -15.43 -18.69
CA HIS A 73 21.06 -15.67 -18.96
C HIS A 73 20.47 -14.56 -19.83
N SER A 74 20.17 -14.87 -21.09
CA SER A 74 19.58 -13.93 -22.05
C SER A 74 18.21 -13.38 -21.62
N ASN A 75 17.52 -14.08 -20.72
CA ASN A 75 16.18 -13.73 -20.25
C ASN A 75 16.19 -12.92 -18.95
N SER A 76 17.31 -12.32 -18.57
CA SER A 76 17.43 -11.33 -17.48
C SER A 76 17.51 -9.90 -18.04
N LEU A 77 17.58 -8.86 -17.20
CA LEU A 77 17.72 -7.47 -17.66
C LEU A 77 18.94 -7.28 -18.59
N SER A 78 18.87 -6.37 -19.56
CA SER A 78 20.01 -6.02 -20.42
C SER A 78 21.08 -5.21 -19.68
N HIS A 79 20.69 -4.43 -18.67
CA HIS A 79 21.59 -3.66 -17.80
C HIS A 79 20.93 -3.36 -16.45
N ASN A 80 21.74 -3.20 -15.40
CA ASN A 80 21.25 -2.92 -14.04
C ASN A 80 20.74 -1.49 -13.86
N VAL A 81 21.40 -0.53 -14.52
CA VAL A 81 21.02 0.89 -14.41
C VAL A 81 19.74 1.14 -15.21
N ILE A 82 18.62 1.22 -14.51
CA ILE A 82 17.31 1.56 -15.07
C ILE A 82 17.15 3.08 -15.11
N LYS A 83 16.71 3.60 -16.26
CA LYS A 83 16.57 5.04 -16.52
C LYS A 83 15.18 5.45 -16.98
N ALA A 84 14.29 4.51 -17.28
CA ALA A 84 12.89 4.80 -17.57
C ALA A 84 12.04 3.51 -17.48
N MET A 85 10.76 3.65 -17.12
CA MET A 85 9.84 2.52 -17.01
C MET A 85 8.41 2.95 -17.38
N VAL A 86 7.66 2.08 -18.06
CA VAL A 86 6.22 2.24 -18.30
C VAL A 86 5.54 0.87 -18.31
N ILE A 87 4.27 0.81 -17.89
CA ILE A 87 3.46 -0.40 -17.95
C ILE A 87 2.44 -0.23 -19.08
N ASP A 88 2.34 -1.23 -19.96
CA ASP A 88 1.36 -1.20 -21.04
C ASP A 88 -0.02 -1.70 -20.63
N ARG A 89 -1.01 -1.51 -21.51
CA ARG A 89 -2.40 -1.91 -21.25
C ARG A 89 -2.59 -3.42 -21.08
N ALA A 90 -1.64 -4.24 -21.53
CA ALA A 90 -1.65 -5.68 -21.35
C ALA A 90 -0.89 -6.11 -20.08
N GLY A 91 -0.35 -5.17 -19.31
CA GLY A 91 0.37 -5.42 -18.07
C GLY A 91 1.86 -5.74 -18.25
N TRP A 92 2.41 -5.59 -19.47
CA TRP A 92 3.84 -5.75 -19.67
C TRP A 92 4.58 -4.52 -19.16
N LEU A 93 5.69 -4.78 -18.47
CA LEU A 93 6.57 -3.71 -18.02
C LEU A 93 7.67 -3.49 -19.06
N TRP A 94 7.74 -2.27 -19.57
CA TRP A 94 8.77 -1.82 -20.49
C TRP A 94 9.81 -1.01 -19.74
N ILE A 95 11.09 -1.38 -19.89
CA ILE A 95 12.18 -0.87 -19.05
C ILE A 95 13.30 -0.38 -19.96
N GLY A 96 13.53 0.93 -19.93
CA GLY A 96 14.65 1.59 -20.56
C GLY A 96 15.85 1.56 -19.64
N THR A 97 16.95 0.99 -20.11
CA THR A 97 18.19 0.90 -19.33
C THR A 97 19.31 1.69 -19.99
N ALA A 98 20.45 1.80 -19.32
CA ALA A 98 21.66 2.35 -19.91
C ALA A 98 22.17 1.55 -21.13
N ASN A 99 21.68 0.32 -21.34
CA ASN A 99 22.05 -0.50 -22.48
C ASN A 99 20.87 -1.39 -22.93
N GLY A 100 19.91 -0.79 -23.62
CA GLY A 100 18.81 -1.47 -24.33
C GLY A 100 17.44 -1.31 -23.66
N LEU A 101 16.42 -1.67 -24.42
CA LEU A 101 15.02 -1.77 -23.98
C LEU A 101 14.74 -3.19 -23.52
N ASN A 102 14.00 -3.35 -22.43
CA ASN A 102 13.53 -4.65 -21.97
C ASN A 102 12.01 -4.68 -21.93
N LYS A 103 11.43 -5.79 -22.37
CA LYS A 103 10.03 -6.17 -22.12
C LYS A 103 10.02 -7.25 -21.06
N PHE A 104 9.35 -6.99 -19.95
CA PHE A 104 9.29 -7.89 -18.81
C PHE A 104 7.87 -8.46 -18.64
N ASP A 105 7.77 -9.78 -18.56
CA ASP A 105 6.53 -10.46 -18.16
C ASP A 105 6.49 -10.59 -16.62
N PRO A 106 5.56 -9.94 -15.92
CA PRO A 106 5.42 -10.14 -14.48
C PRO A 106 4.91 -11.55 -14.11
N HIS A 107 4.30 -12.31 -15.02
CA HIS A 107 3.76 -13.64 -14.75
C HIS A 107 4.82 -14.74 -14.88
N THR A 108 5.62 -14.70 -15.95
CA THR A 108 6.70 -15.67 -16.17
C THR A 108 8.05 -15.20 -15.65
N GLU A 109 8.15 -13.93 -15.23
CA GLU A 109 9.36 -13.28 -14.73
C GLU A 109 10.54 -13.31 -15.72
N THR A 110 10.24 -13.22 -17.02
CA THR A 110 11.23 -13.28 -18.09
C THR A 110 11.38 -11.93 -18.79
N PHE A 111 12.61 -11.65 -19.22
CA PHE A 111 12.94 -10.44 -19.97
C PHE A 111 13.19 -10.78 -21.44
N THR A 112 12.64 -9.97 -22.33
CA THR A 112 13.03 -9.90 -23.75
C THR A 112 13.80 -8.61 -23.96
N ARG A 113 14.98 -8.68 -24.58
CA ARG A 113 15.89 -7.54 -24.77
C ARG A 113 15.87 -7.06 -26.21
N TYR A 114 15.81 -5.75 -26.40
CA TYR A 114 15.94 -5.09 -27.69
C TYR A 114 17.14 -4.15 -27.65
N HIS A 115 17.98 -4.24 -28.69
CA HIS A 115 19.25 -3.52 -28.79
C HIS A 115 19.40 -2.84 -30.14
N HIS A 116 20.26 -1.81 -30.18
CA HIS A 116 20.75 -1.24 -31.41
C HIS A 116 21.61 -2.26 -32.17
N GLN A 117 21.33 -2.45 -33.46
CA GLN A 117 22.14 -3.29 -34.33
C GLN A 117 22.61 -2.47 -35.53
N PRO A 118 23.91 -2.10 -35.60
CA PRO A 118 24.45 -1.34 -36.71
C PRO A 118 24.14 -2.01 -38.05
N GLY A 119 23.58 -1.23 -38.99
CA GLY A 119 23.22 -1.72 -40.32
C GLY A 119 21.87 -2.45 -40.42
N LYS A 120 21.11 -2.62 -39.32
CA LYS A 120 19.72 -3.11 -39.35
C LYS A 120 18.73 -1.96 -39.09
N PRO A 121 18.01 -1.47 -40.12
CA PRO A 121 17.08 -0.35 -39.98
C PRO A 121 15.96 -0.61 -38.97
N ASP A 122 15.52 -1.87 -38.86
CA ASP A 122 14.38 -2.26 -38.01
C ASP A 122 14.78 -2.51 -36.54
N SER A 123 16.05 -2.34 -36.18
CA SER A 123 16.52 -2.36 -34.78
C SER A 123 16.39 -0.99 -34.12
N LEU A 124 16.64 -0.90 -32.81
CA LEU A 124 16.70 0.38 -32.12
C LEU A 124 17.78 1.30 -32.74
N GLY A 125 17.58 2.61 -32.71
CA GLY A 125 18.55 3.63 -33.10
C GLY A 125 19.71 3.75 -32.10
N PHE A 126 19.44 3.47 -30.83
CA PHE A 126 20.38 3.59 -29.72
C PHE A 126 20.05 2.60 -28.59
N ASP A 127 21.05 2.32 -27.74
CA ASP A 127 20.87 1.48 -26.55
C ASP A 127 20.65 2.28 -25.27
N ALA A 128 21.22 3.49 -25.16
CA ALA A 128 21.08 4.30 -23.95
C ALA A 128 19.71 5.00 -23.93
N ILE A 129 18.74 4.38 -23.25
CA ILE A 129 17.36 4.89 -23.17
C ILE A 129 17.21 5.72 -21.91
N SER A 130 17.00 7.03 -22.07
CA SER A 130 16.88 7.99 -20.96
C SER A 130 15.44 8.36 -20.62
N ALA A 131 14.49 8.10 -21.51
CA ALA A 131 13.07 8.35 -21.28
C ALA A 131 12.20 7.34 -22.03
N LEU A 132 11.05 7.01 -21.45
CA LEU A 132 10.03 6.15 -22.07
C LEU A 132 8.67 6.79 -21.93
N HIS A 133 7.85 6.68 -22.98
CA HIS A 133 6.46 7.10 -22.93
C HIS A 133 5.60 6.13 -23.76
N LEU A 134 4.51 5.64 -23.17
CA LEU A 134 3.52 4.84 -23.88
C LEU A 134 2.40 5.77 -24.35
N ASP A 135 2.24 5.89 -25.66
CA ASP A 135 1.26 6.80 -26.22
C ASP A 135 -0.17 6.22 -26.26
N GLN A 136 -1.16 7.09 -26.47
CA GLN A 136 -2.58 6.73 -26.53
C GLN A 136 -2.90 5.70 -27.63
N THR A 137 -2.06 5.60 -28.66
CA THR A 137 -2.19 4.62 -29.76
C THR A 137 -1.52 3.27 -29.46
N GLY A 138 -0.76 3.18 -28.37
CA GLY A 138 -0.05 2.00 -27.93
C GLY A 138 1.37 1.86 -28.47
N HIS A 139 1.95 2.91 -29.06
CA HIS A 139 3.37 2.92 -29.42
C HIS A 139 4.21 3.37 -28.22
N LEU A 140 5.41 2.79 -28.11
CA LEU A 140 6.42 3.20 -27.15
C LEU A 140 7.33 4.22 -27.81
N TRP A 141 7.45 5.39 -27.19
CA TRP A 141 8.45 6.38 -27.53
C TRP A 141 9.66 6.19 -26.62
N LEU A 142 10.83 5.99 -27.22
CA LEU A 142 12.11 5.84 -26.56
C LEU A 142 12.89 7.14 -26.78
N GLY A 143 13.37 7.75 -25.71
CA GLY A 143 14.26 8.93 -25.77
C GLY A 143 15.72 8.53 -25.59
N GLY A 144 16.58 9.05 -26.45
CA GLY A 144 18.03 8.85 -26.40
C GLY A 144 18.82 10.14 -26.61
N PRO A 145 20.14 10.04 -26.85
CA PRO A 145 21.00 11.20 -27.10
C PRO A 145 20.71 11.84 -28.48
N GLY A 146 19.93 12.93 -28.52
CA GLY A 146 19.62 13.66 -29.75
C GLY A 146 18.70 12.91 -30.73
N GLU A 147 18.10 11.81 -30.29
CA GLU A 147 17.27 10.92 -31.11
C GLU A 147 16.08 10.37 -30.31
N LEU A 148 14.99 10.04 -31.02
CA LEU A 148 13.87 9.26 -30.50
C LEU A 148 13.56 8.09 -31.41
N ASP A 149 13.15 6.98 -30.82
CA ASP A 149 12.55 5.85 -31.54
C ASP A 149 11.07 5.72 -31.18
N GLN A 150 10.22 5.56 -32.18
CA GLN A 150 8.85 5.08 -32.00
C GLN A 150 8.85 3.57 -32.27
N PHE A 151 8.60 2.78 -31.23
CA PHE A 151 8.58 1.34 -31.25
C PHE A 151 7.14 0.83 -31.15
N ASP A 152 6.74 -0.05 -32.07
CA ASP A 152 5.45 -0.75 -31.99
C ASP A 152 5.63 -2.06 -31.20
N PRO A 153 5.09 -2.19 -29.97
CA PRO A 153 5.24 -3.39 -29.17
C PRO A 153 4.55 -4.65 -29.72
N ARG A 154 3.72 -4.53 -30.76
CA ARG A 154 3.03 -5.66 -31.40
C ARG A 154 3.79 -6.20 -32.60
N THR A 155 4.33 -5.31 -33.42
CA THR A 155 5.05 -5.67 -34.66
C THR A 155 6.58 -5.63 -34.50
N GLU A 156 7.06 -5.05 -33.40
CA GLU A 156 8.47 -4.75 -33.12
C GLU A 156 9.11 -3.80 -34.15
N ALA A 157 8.30 -3.11 -34.94
CA ALA A 157 8.77 -2.13 -35.91
C ALA A 157 9.27 -0.87 -35.21
N VAL A 158 10.38 -0.32 -35.72
CA VAL A 158 11.01 0.90 -35.22
C VAL A 158 10.94 2.00 -36.27
N VAL A 159 10.53 3.20 -35.86
CA VAL A 159 10.70 4.43 -36.65
C VAL A 159 11.59 5.39 -35.87
N ARG A 160 12.69 5.82 -36.49
CA ARG A 160 13.69 6.70 -35.88
C ARG A 160 13.48 8.17 -36.25
N TYR A 161 13.64 9.05 -35.26
CA TYR A 161 13.59 10.50 -35.40
C TYR A 161 14.84 11.12 -34.78
N GLY A 162 15.84 11.40 -35.62
CA GLY A 162 17.10 12.00 -35.20
C GLY A 162 17.21 13.49 -35.48
N HIS A 163 18.04 14.18 -34.69
CA HIS A 163 18.38 15.57 -34.92
C HIS A 163 19.08 15.78 -36.28
N ARG A 164 18.64 16.80 -37.03
CA ARG A 164 19.34 17.26 -38.23
C ARG A 164 19.75 18.73 -38.05
N PRO A 165 21.06 19.04 -38.05
CA PRO A 165 21.53 20.41 -37.90
C PRO A 165 20.90 21.35 -38.93
N GLY A 166 20.28 22.44 -38.45
CA GLY A 166 19.60 23.44 -39.28
C GLY A 166 18.16 23.11 -39.68
N ASP A 167 17.68 21.88 -39.44
CA ASP A 167 16.31 21.48 -39.72
C ASP A 167 15.44 21.57 -38.46
N ARG A 168 14.61 22.62 -38.41
CA ARG A 168 13.71 22.90 -37.28
C ARG A 168 12.52 21.96 -37.21
N THR A 169 12.33 21.09 -38.21
CA THR A 169 11.29 20.06 -38.23
C THR A 169 11.70 18.74 -37.56
N THR A 170 12.91 18.72 -36.98
CA THR A 170 13.48 17.57 -36.25
C THR A 170 13.64 17.88 -34.77
N VAL A 171 13.82 16.82 -33.97
CA VAL A 171 14.10 16.93 -32.54
C VAL A 171 15.38 17.75 -32.30
N GLY A 172 15.49 18.44 -31.16
CA GLY A 172 16.70 19.18 -30.79
C GLY A 172 17.94 18.28 -30.63
N PRO A 173 19.14 18.86 -30.57
CA PRO A 173 20.40 18.12 -30.46
C PRO A 173 20.62 17.47 -29.07
N GLY A 174 19.78 17.80 -28.10
CA GLY A 174 19.92 17.43 -26.71
C GLY A 174 19.49 15.99 -26.38
N VAL A 175 19.94 15.49 -25.24
CA VAL A 175 19.44 14.22 -24.69
C VAL A 175 17.99 14.38 -24.27
N VAL A 176 17.13 13.46 -24.69
CA VAL A 176 15.71 13.44 -24.30
C VAL A 176 15.60 13.00 -22.84
N THR A 177 15.01 13.82 -21.97
CA THR A 177 14.96 13.60 -20.52
C THR A 177 13.56 13.21 -20.03
N CYS A 178 12.52 13.73 -20.69
CA CYS A 178 11.14 13.51 -20.32
C CYS A 178 10.22 13.68 -21.53
N MET A 179 9.07 13.01 -21.47
CA MET A 179 8.06 13.03 -22.51
C MET A 179 6.66 12.95 -21.89
N VAL A 180 5.74 13.77 -22.38
CA VAL A 180 4.33 13.76 -22.00
C VAL A 180 3.45 13.90 -23.23
N GLU A 181 2.30 13.23 -23.25
CA GLU A 181 1.34 13.31 -24.35
C GLU A 181 0.09 14.04 -23.87
N ASP A 182 -0.38 14.98 -24.69
CA ASP A 182 -1.58 15.73 -24.38
C ASP A 182 -2.88 15.11 -24.91
N GLU A 183 -4.02 15.72 -24.57
CA GLU A 183 -5.36 15.25 -24.94
C GLU A 183 -5.61 15.26 -26.46
N ALA A 184 -4.83 16.05 -27.21
CA ALA A 184 -4.87 16.08 -28.67
C ALA A 184 -3.90 15.05 -29.29
N GLY A 185 -3.22 14.25 -28.47
CA GLY A 185 -2.23 13.26 -28.87
C GLY A 185 -0.88 13.85 -29.27
N ARG A 186 -0.60 15.13 -28.98
CA ARG A 186 0.72 15.73 -29.28
C ARG A 186 1.70 15.28 -28.21
N LEU A 187 2.84 14.75 -28.65
CA LEU A 187 3.93 14.37 -27.77
C LEU A 187 4.83 15.58 -27.53
N TRP A 188 4.99 15.97 -26.27
CA TRP A 188 5.91 17.00 -25.82
C TRP A 188 7.18 16.34 -25.31
N VAL A 189 8.33 16.85 -25.73
CA VAL A 189 9.64 16.27 -25.48
C VAL A 189 10.53 17.32 -24.85
N GLY A 190 10.94 17.06 -23.61
CA GLY A 190 11.94 17.84 -22.91
C GLY A 190 13.34 17.30 -23.20
N GLN A 191 14.28 18.21 -23.45
CA GLN A 191 15.65 17.87 -23.75
C GLN A 191 16.61 18.75 -22.94
N ARG A 192 17.74 18.17 -22.53
CA ARG A 192 18.87 18.91 -21.94
C ARG A 192 19.94 19.26 -22.98
N ASP A 193 21.08 19.79 -22.55
CA ASP A 193 22.23 20.09 -23.43
C ASP A 193 21.88 21.00 -24.63
N GLY A 194 20.99 21.98 -24.41
CA GLY A 194 20.55 22.93 -25.44
C GLY A 194 19.46 22.41 -26.39
N GLY A 195 18.82 21.27 -26.08
CA GLY A 195 17.69 20.75 -26.85
C GLY A 195 16.38 21.51 -26.61
N GLY A 196 16.11 21.92 -25.37
CA GLY A 196 14.91 22.66 -24.98
C GLY A 196 13.62 21.84 -25.13
N LEU A 197 12.52 22.51 -25.47
CA LEU A 197 11.21 21.89 -25.65
C LEU A 197 10.91 21.67 -27.14
N SER A 198 10.52 20.45 -27.49
CA SER A 198 10.02 20.09 -28.82
C SER A 198 8.62 19.48 -28.72
N ARG A 199 7.75 19.72 -29.71
CA ARG A 199 6.46 19.04 -29.83
C ARG A 199 6.40 18.21 -31.12
N PHE A 200 5.83 17.01 -31.07
CA PHE A 200 5.63 16.15 -32.23
C PHE A 200 4.23 16.31 -32.81
N ASP A 201 4.17 16.67 -34.09
CA ASP A 201 2.94 16.68 -34.89
C ASP A 201 2.76 15.29 -35.53
N ARG A 202 1.76 14.55 -35.06
CA ARG A 202 1.46 13.20 -35.57
C ARG A 202 1.01 13.18 -37.03
N GLN A 203 0.33 14.22 -37.51
CA GLN A 203 -0.17 14.26 -38.88
C GLN A 203 0.98 14.47 -39.86
N ARG A 204 1.91 15.35 -39.51
CA ARG A 204 3.09 15.65 -40.33
C ARG A 204 4.25 14.67 -40.10
N ARG A 205 4.22 13.93 -38.98
CA ARG A 205 5.32 13.10 -38.48
C ARG A 205 6.63 13.89 -38.35
N GLN A 206 6.53 15.09 -37.83
CA GLN A 206 7.63 16.04 -37.67
C GLN A 206 7.62 16.63 -36.28
N PHE A 207 8.79 17.05 -35.83
CA PHE A 207 8.92 17.83 -34.61
C PHE A 207 8.86 19.31 -34.92
N GLU A 208 8.46 20.10 -33.94
CA GLU A 208 8.54 21.54 -33.96
C GLU A 208 9.20 22.00 -32.66
N ARG A 209 10.34 22.68 -32.78
CA ARG A 209 11.01 23.27 -31.62
C ARG A 209 10.22 24.47 -31.12
N VAL A 210 9.79 24.40 -29.87
CA VAL A 210 9.04 25.47 -29.21
C VAL A 210 10.05 26.51 -28.75
N HIS A 211 10.23 27.55 -29.57
CA HIS A 211 11.00 28.73 -29.20
C HIS A 211 10.05 29.79 -28.64
N HIS A 212 10.40 30.39 -27.51
CA HIS A 212 9.75 31.60 -27.03
C HIS A 212 10.44 32.85 -27.65
N GLN A 213 9.69 33.95 -27.71
CA GLN A 213 9.77 34.98 -28.74
C GLN A 213 11.14 35.66 -28.97
N PRO A 214 11.48 36.05 -30.23
CA PRO A 214 12.77 36.68 -30.59
C PRO A 214 13.08 38.03 -29.93
N HIS A 215 12.12 38.67 -29.25
CA HIS A 215 12.24 40.02 -28.70
C HIS A 215 12.46 40.06 -27.19
N ASP A 216 12.55 38.90 -26.53
CA ASP A 216 12.93 38.80 -25.13
C ASP A 216 14.30 38.14 -24.99
N SER A 217 15.32 38.93 -24.67
CA SER A 217 16.69 38.47 -24.44
C SER A 217 16.85 37.54 -23.23
N HIS A 218 15.79 37.34 -22.44
CA HIS A 218 15.77 36.43 -21.29
C HIS A 218 15.08 35.10 -21.58
N SER A 219 14.55 34.92 -22.80
CA SER A 219 13.89 33.70 -23.19
C SER A 219 14.80 32.80 -24.01
N ARG A 220 15.52 31.91 -23.32
CA ARG A 220 16.34 30.89 -23.98
C ARG A 220 15.50 29.64 -24.20
N GLY A 221 15.10 29.38 -25.44
CA GLY A 221 14.54 28.08 -25.86
C GLY A 221 15.54 26.90 -25.82
N ASP A 222 16.65 27.06 -25.11
CA ASP A 222 17.77 26.11 -24.95
C ASP A 222 17.97 25.72 -23.46
N GLU A 223 16.98 26.01 -22.61
CA GLU A 223 16.99 25.61 -21.20
C GLU A 223 17.03 24.08 -21.06
N ALA A 224 17.83 23.57 -20.12
CA ALA A 224 17.97 22.15 -19.88
C ALA A 224 16.73 21.64 -19.13
N ILE A 225 15.79 21.04 -19.87
CA ILE A 225 14.52 20.58 -19.30
C ILE A 225 14.75 19.24 -18.58
N GLY A 226 14.44 19.21 -17.28
CA GLY A 226 14.48 18.01 -16.45
C GLY A 226 13.11 17.32 -16.32
N ALA A 227 12.04 18.12 -16.28
CA ALA A 227 10.70 17.64 -15.99
C ALA A 227 9.62 18.35 -16.82
N LEU A 228 8.58 17.59 -17.17
CA LEU A 228 7.37 18.08 -17.83
C LEU A 228 6.15 17.50 -17.12
N CYS A 229 5.16 18.34 -16.84
CA CYS A 229 3.90 17.91 -16.25
C CYS A 229 2.73 18.64 -16.92
N LEU A 230 1.78 17.88 -17.49
CA LEU A 230 0.52 18.44 -17.97
C LEU A 230 -0.40 18.62 -16.79
N ASP A 231 -0.94 19.83 -16.63
CA ASP A 231 -1.95 20.09 -15.60
C ASP A 231 -3.36 19.79 -16.14
N TRP A 232 -4.31 19.65 -15.21
CA TRP A 232 -5.74 19.49 -15.49
C TRP A 232 -6.37 20.66 -16.29
N ALA A 233 -5.77 21.85 -16.26
CA ALA A 233 -6.23 23.03 -17.01
C ALA A 233 -5.74 23.02 -18.47
N GLY A 234 -4.89 22.04 -18.81
CA GLY A 234 -4.29 21.90 -20.11
C GLY A 234 -3.08 22.83 -20.33
N GLY A 235 -2.44 23.34 -19.29
CA GLY A 235 -1.11 23.93 -19.37
C GLY A 235 0.00 22.89 -19.21
N LEU A 236 1.23 23.34 -19.41
CA LEU A 236 2.43 22.51 -19.30
C LEU A 236 3.41 23.15 -18.31
N TRP A 237 3.60 22.53 -17.15
CA TRP A 237 4.67 22.86 -16.23
C TRP A 237 6.00 22.31 -16.74
N ILE A 238 7.03 23.14 -16.68
CA ILE A 238 8.37 22.86 -17.17
C ILE A 238 9.36 23.12 -16.04
N GLY A 239 10.07 22.07 -15.64
CA GLY A 239 11.16 22.13 -14.67
C GLY A 239 12.51 22.07 -15.36
N THR A 240 13.44 22.94 -14.97
CA THR A 240 14.78 23.00 -15.56
C THR A 240 15.87 22.62 -14.56
N GLU A 241 16.96 22.03 -15.07
CA GLU A 241 18.09 21.54 -14.25
C GLU A 241 18.85 22.69 -13.54
N ASP A 242 18.75 23.93 -14.05
CA ASP A 242 19.31 25.13 -13.42
C ASP A 242 18.40 25.76 -12.34
N GLY A 243 17.30 25.08 -12.00
CA GLY A 243 16.38 25.45 -10.92
C GLY A 243 15.28 26.42 -11.33
N GLY A 244 14.97 26.47 -12.62
CA GLY A 244 13.81 27.16 -13.15
C GLY A 244 12.54 26.32 -13.06
N LEU A 245 11.45 26.98 -12.74
CA LEU A 245 10.09 26.46 -12.90
C LEU A 245 9.31 27.43 -13.76
N CYS A 246 8.76 26.92 -14.85
CA CYS A 246 8.05 27.68 -15.86
C CYS A 246 6.69 27.01 -16.11
N TYR A 247 5.73 27.83 -16.53
CA TYR A 247 4.43 27.36 -16.98
C TYR A 247 4.20 27.83 -18.41
N PHE A 248 3.96 26.87 -19.30
CA PHE A 248 3.67 27.13 -20.69
C PHE A 248 2.16 26.99 -20.92
N ASP A 249 1.53 28.14 -21.17
CA ASP A 249 0.15 28.20 -21.63
C ASP A 249 0.12 27.74 -23.10
N ARG A 250 -0.40 26.54 -23.33
CA ARG A 250 -0.47 25.93 -24.65
C ARG A 250 -1.44 26.64 -25.60
N ALA A 251 -2.43 27.37 -25.09
CA ALA A 251 -3.42 28.08 -25.90
C ALA A 251 -2.91 29.47 -26.30
N ALA A 252 -2.25 30.17 -25.37
CA ALA A 252 -1.64 31.48 -25.63
C ALA A 252 -0.24 31.38 -26.26
N GLU A 253 0.36 30.19 -26.30
CA GLU A 253 1.76 29.94 -26.67
C GLU A 253 2.74 30.86 -25.92
N SER A 254 2.51 31.03 -24.61
CA SER A 254 3.29 31.94 -23.76
C SER A 254 3.87 31.22 -22.54
N VAL A 255 5.07 31.65 -22.11
CA VAL A 255 5.75 31.10 -20.94
C VAL A 255 5.68 32.10 -19.78
N THR A 256 5.24 31.64 -18.62
CA THR A 256 5.33 32.37 -17.35
C THR A 256 6.40 31.72 -16.48
N ARG A 257 7.45 32.47 -16.11
CA ARG A 257 8.53 31.98 -15.24
C ARG A 257 8.18 32.24 -13.77
N TYR A 258 8.07 31.16 -13.00
CA TYR A 258 7.86 31.23 -11.56
C TYR A 258 9.19 31.31 -10.82
N TRP A 259 10.20 30.54 -11.22
CA TRP A 259 11.53 30.54 -10.58
C TRP A 259 12.71 30.74 -11.55
N PRO A 260 13.78 31.43 -11.13
CA PRO A 260 13.87 32.33 -9.97
C PRO A 260 13.28 33.71 -10.27
N GLN A 261 12.62 34.35 -9.29
CA GLN A 261 12.22 35.76 -9.37
C GLN A 261 13.07 36.61 -8.42
N ALA A 262 13.81 37.58 -8.96
CA ALA A 262 14.80 38.39 -8.22
C ALA A 262 14.24 39.20 -7.03
N ASN A 263 12.92 39.39 -6.97
CA ASN A 263 12.23 40.25 -5.98
C ASN A 263 11.39 39.49 -4.94
N ARG A 264 11.48 38.15 -4.86
CA ARG A 264 10.85 37.40 -3.76
C ARG A 264 11.89 37.09 -2.68
N PRO A 265 11.57 37.36 -1.39
CA PRO A 265 12.48 37.12 -0.26
C PRO A 265 12.82 35.63 -0.09
N ASP A 266 11.97 34.76 -0.64
CA ASP A 266 12.19 33.33 -0.74
C ASP A 266 13.18 33.10 -1.88
N ARG A 267 14.48 33.23 -1.57
CA ARG A 267 15.55 32.65 -2.40
C ARG A 267 15.37 31.14 -2.40
N LEU A 268 14.40 30.67 -3.18
CA LEU A 268 14.28 29.28 -3.57
C LEU A 268 15.62 28.92 -4.20
N SER A 269 16.25 27.89 -3.63
CA SER A 269 17.55 27.37 -4.05
C SER A 269 17.64 27.33 -5.58
N GLN A 270 18.82 27.58 -6.16
CA GLN A 270 19.12 27.22 -7.55
C GLN A 270 19.16 25.68 -7.74
N ALA A 271 18.26 24.96 -7.06
CA ALA A 271 18.16 23.53 -7.07
C ALA A 271 17.41 23.11 -8.32
N GLY A 272 18.04 22.24 -9.11
CA GLY A 272 17.45 21.73 -10.33
C GLY A 272 16.14 21.04 -10.05
N VAL A 273 15.13 21.32 -10.89
CA VAL A 273 13.84 20.63 -10.83
C VAL A 273 13.99 19.28 -11.53
N THR A 274 13.81 18.20 -10.78
CA THR A 274 14.01 16.82 -11.26
C THR A 274 12.71 16.16 -11.67
N ASP A 275 11.60 16.51 -11.04
CA ASP A 275 10.27 16.01 -11.40
C ASP A 275 9.15 16.94 -10.94
N ILE A 276 8.01 16.86 -11.63
CA ILE A 276 6.81 17.64 -11.32
C ILE A 276 5.60 16.73 -11.49
N ILE A 277 4.71 16.70 -10.51
CA ILE A 277 3.39 16.07 -10.64
C ILE A 277 2.31 16.99 -10.09
N GLU A 278 1.13 16.96 -10.71
CA GLU A 278 -0.11 17.42 -10.06
C GLU A 278 -0.82 16.17 -9.55
N ASP A 279 -1.08 16.11 -8.24
CA ASP A 279 -1.81 14.99 -7.66
C ASP A 279 -3.31 15.05 -7.98
N ARG A 280 -4.05 13.97 -7.69
CA ARG A 280 -5.50 13.91 -7.92
C ARG A 280 -6.31 14.95 -7.13
N ALA A 281 -5.74 15.55 -6.09
CA ALA A 281 -6.36 16.64 -5.35
C ALA A 281 -6.11 18.01 -6.00
N GLY A 282 -5.30 18.08 -7.06
CA GLY A 282 -4.95 19.31 -7.77
C GLY A 282 -3.80 20.08 -7.14
N GLN A 283 -3.07 19.45 -6.22
CA GLN A 283 -1.91 20.00 -5.55
C GLN A 283 -0.65 19.71 -6.38
N LEU A 284 0.13 20.76 -6.65
CA LEU A 284 1.36 20.66 -7.42
C LEU A 284 2.53 20.30 -6.49
N TRP A 285 3.24 19.23 -6.83
CA TRP A 285 4.43 18.77 -6.13
C TRP A 285 5.64 18.88 -7.05
N VAL A 286 6.72 19.46 -6.54
CA VAL A 286 7.95 19.69 -7.31
C VAL A 286 9.13 19.08 -6.56
N ALA A 287 9.73 18.05 -7.17
CA ALA A 287 10.95 17.45 -6.70
C ALA A 287 12.15 18.26 -7.19
N THR A 288 13.09 18.52 -6.29
CA THR A 288 14.32 19.25 -6.60
C THR A 288 15.53 18.57 -5.99
N THR A 289 16.72 19.02 -6.38
CA THR A 289 17.98 18.62 -5.72
C THR A 289 18.13 19.15 -4.29
N ASP A 290 17.16 19.90 -3.77
CA ASP A 290 17.14 20.52 -2.45
C ASP A 290 15.81 20.26 -1.69
N GLY A 291 15.12 19.18 -2.02
CA GLY A 291 13.93 18.72 -1.33
C GLY A 291 12.64 18.88 -2.12
N LEU A 292 11.53 18.67 -1.43
CA LEU A 292 10.18 18.60 -1.99
C LEU A 292 9.44 19.90 -1.76
N TYR A 293 8.97 20.54 -2.82
CA TYR A 293 8.11 21.71 -2.75
C TYR A 293 6.66 21.32 -3.02
N CYS A 294 5.76 21.93 -2.25
CA CYS A 294 4.32 21.85 -2.42
C CYS A 294 3.84 23.25 -2.82
N LEU A 295 3.26 23.40 -4.01
CA LEU A 295 2.91 24.69 -4.60
C LEU A 295 1.42 24.80 -4.91
N ASP A 296 0.82 25.96 -4.68
CA ASP A 296 -0.52 26.18 -5.24
C ASP A 296 -0.47 26.33 -6.77
N ARG A 297 -1.65 26.40 -7.39
CA ARG A 297 -1.81 26.58 -8.84
C ARG A 297 -1.28 27.92 -9.36
N THR A 298 -1.00 28.88 -8.47
CA THR A 298 -0.37 30.16 -8.82
C THR A 298 1.15 30.09 -8.72
N GLY A 299 1.72 28.89 -8.49
CA GLY A 299 3.16 28.68 -8.32
C GLY A 299 3.70 29.25 -7.00
N GLN A 300 2.84 29.58 -6.04
CA GLN A 300 3.27 30.02 -4.71
C GLN A 300 3.61 28.79 -3.86
N SER A 301 4.78 28.84 -3.20
CA SER A 301 5.20 27.79 -2.27
C SER A 301 4.31 27.78 -1.03
N LEU A 302 3.67 26.64 -0.78
CA LEU A 302 2.87 26.36 0.40
C LEU A 302 3.71 25.66 1.48
N ALA A 303 4.60 24.76 1.07
CA ALA A 303 5.52 24.06 1.97
C ALA A 303 6.80 23.62 1.25
N HIS A 304 7.87 23.46 2.03
CA HIS A 304 9.15 22.93 1.58
C HIS A 304 9.68 21.91 2.59
N TYR A 305 9.86 20.68 2.14
CA TYR A 305 10.37 19.57 2.95
C TYR A 305 11.81 19.26 2.55
N ARG A 306 12.73 19.31 3.52
CA ARG A 306 14.15 18.94 3.37
C ARG A 306 14.48 17.78 4.31
N HIS A 307 15.53 17.03 3.96
CA HIS A 307 16.09 16.05 4.88
C HIS A 307 16.63 16.75 6.12
N ASP A 308 16.20 16.25 7.28
CA ASP A 308 16.73 16.62 8.58
C ASP A 308 17.18 15.32 9.28
N PRO A 309 18.49 15.13 9.52
CA PRO A 309 19.00 13.93 10.21
C PRO A 309 18.42 13.75 11.62
N ALA A 310 17.92 14.82 12.26
CA ALA A 310 17.27 14.73 13.57
C ALA A 310 15.82 14.22 13.49
N ASN A 311 15.22 14.19 12.30
CA ASN A 311 13.85 13.76 12.08
C ASN A 311 13.81 12.44 11.29
N PRO A 312 13.75 11.27 11.94
CA PRO A 312 13.76 9.97 11.25
C PRO A 312 12.51 9.73 10.39
N THR A 313 11.43 10.46 10.64
CA THR A 313 10.20 10.39 9.84
C THR A 313 10.11 11.49 8.77
N GLY A 314 11.16 12.31 8.60
CA GLY A 314 11.29 13.24 7.48
C GLY A 314 11.77 12.54 6.21
N LEU A 315 12.01 13.30 5.13
CA LEU A 315 12.61 12.76 3.90
C LEU A 315 13.96 12.10 4.20
N SER A 316 14.28 10.98 3.53
CA SER A 316 15.54 10.24 3.68
C SER A 316 16.76 10.93 3.07
N SER A 317 16.54 11.86 2.13
CA SER A 317 17.54 12.71 1.48
C SER A 317 16.86 13.92 0.85
N SER A 318 17.59 15.02 0.70
CA SER A 318 17.11 16.23 0.00
C SER A 318 17.29 16.14 -1.52
N SER A 319 18.09 15.20 -2.03
CA SER A 319 18.30 15.03 -3.46
C SER A 319 17.21 14.13 -4.04
N LEU A 320 16.13 14.74 -4.52
CA LEU A 320 14.96 14.02 -5.03
C LEU A 320 15.10 13.74 -6.53
N LEU A 321 14.59 12.60 -6.98
CA LEU A 321 14.74 12.15 -8.37
C LEU A 321 13.40 12.03 -9.10
N ARG A 322 12.40 11.37 -8.53
CA ARG A 322 11.06 11.19 -9.12
C ARG A 322 9.96 11.26 -8.08
N LEU A 323 8.80 11.71 -8.55
CA LEU A 323 7.54 11.69 -7.81
C LEU A 323 6.57 10.72 -8.49
N PHE A 324 5.77 10.04 -7.70
CA PHE A 324 4.74 9.15 -8.20
C PHE A 324 3.56 9.11 -7.24
N GLU A 325 2.36 9.38 -7.74
CA GLU A 325 1.13 9.17 -7.00
C GLU A 325 0.56 7.79 -7.34
N ASP A 326 0.39 6.95 -6.32
CA ASP A 326 -0.25 5.65 -6.51
C ASP A 326 -1.79 5.76 -6.59
N ARG A 327 -2.45 4.65 -6.92
CA ARG A 327 -3.92 4.62 -7.03
C ARG A 327 -4.66 4.88 -5.72
N SER A 328 -3.99 4.74 -4.58
CA SER A 328 -4.52 4.99 -3.24
C SER A 328 -4.29 6.44 -2.77
N GLU A 329 -3.85 7.34 -3.68
CA GLU A 329 -3.50 8.74 -3.39
C GLU A 329 -2.28 8.88 -2.45
N GLY A 330 -1.42 7.86 -2.42
CA GLY A 330 -0.14 7.88 -1.73
C GLY A 330 0.95 8.50 -2.60
N LEU A 331 1.75 9.39 -2.02
CA LEU A 331 2.86 10.06 -2.66
C LEU A 331 4.17 9.30 -2.39
N TRP A 332 4.79 8.83 -3.47
CA TRP A 332 6.10 8.21 -3.48
C TRP A 332 7.13 9.20 -3.99
N VAL A 333 8.27 9.27 -3.30
CA VAL A 333 9.38 10.18 -3.61
C VAL A 333 10.68 9.39 -3.62
N THR A 334 11.29 9.24 -4.80
CA THR A 334 12.60 8.58 -4.89
C THR A 334 13.73 9.56 -4.66
N THR A 335 14.81 9.06 -4.06
CA THR A 335 16.01 9.85 -3.76
C THR A 335 17.27 9.09 -4.14
N ASP A 336 18.42 9.72 -3.94
CA ASP A 336 19.71 9.03 -3.95
C ASP A 336 19.91 8.09 -2.74
N ASN A 337 18.98 8.09 -1.78
CA ASN A 337 18.99 7.29 -0.56
C ASN A 337 17.63 6.62 -0.30
N GLY A 338 17.17 5.83 -1.26
CA GLY A 338 15.98 5.00 -1.16
C GLY A 338 14.72 5.66 -1.70
N VAL A 339 13.59 5.20 -1.18
CA VAL A 339 12.25 5.67 -1.57
C VAL A 339 11.49 6.06 -0.33
N ASN A 340 10.88 7.23 -0.36
CA ASN A 340 10.01 7.74 0.68
C ASN A 340 8.56 7.54 0.23
N TYR A 341 7.71 7.17 1.16
CA TYR A 341 6.27 7.06 0.95
C TYR A 341 5.54 7.87 2.01
N CYS A 342 4.60 8.71 1.60
CA CYS A 342 3.66 9.34 2.52
C CYS A 342 2.26 9.35 1.92
N ALA A 343 1.27 9.58 2.76
CA ALA A 343 -0.11 9.68 2.33
C ALA A 343 -0.65 11.06 2.79
N PRO A 344 -0.36 12.14 2.03
CA PRO A 344 -0.47 13.52 2.50
C PRO A 344 -1.87 13.87 3.03
N ARG A 345 -2.91 13.43 2.32
CA ARG A 345 -4.30 13.67 2.72
C ARG A 345 -4.65 12.96 4.02
N TYR A 346 -4.30 11.67 4.12
CA TYR A 346 -4.51 10.90 5.35
C TYR A 346 -3.76 11.49 6.55
N GLN A 347 -2.63 12.14 6.34
CA GLN A 347 -1.88 12.82 7.40
C GLN A 347 -2.48 14.17 7.82
N GLN A 348 -3.03 14.95 6.88
CA GLN A 348 -3.83 16.13 7.22
C GLN A 348 -5.06 15.74 8.06
N PHE A 349 -5.68 14.61 7.72
CA PHE A 349 -6.75 13.99 8.47
C PHE A 349 -6.33 13.50 9.86
N LEU A 350 -5.09 13.04 10.03
CA LEU A 350 -4.51 12.65 11.33
C LEU A 350 -4.10 13.87 12.18
N HIS A 351 -3.79 15.02 11.55
CA HIS A 351 -3.53 16.29 12.25
C HIS A 351 -4.80 16.94 12.83
N PHE A 352 -5.98 16.65 12.26
CA PHE A 352 -7.26 16.90 12.92
C PHE A 352 -7.48 15.84 13.99
N SER A 353 -6.97 16.10 15.20
CA SER A 353 -7.31 15.47 16.48
C SER A 353 -8.08 14.14 16.38
N ASN A 354 -7.31 13.06 16.52
CA ASN A 354 -7.69 11.68 16.82
C ASN A 354 -9.13 11.48 17.38
N ARG A 355 -9.85 10.51 16.78
CA ARG A 355 -11.14 9.87 17.17
C ARG A 355 -12.38 10.25 16.35
N THR A 356 -12.71 11.53 16.12
CA THR A 356 -13.97 11.91 15.46
C THR A 356 -14.00 11.56 13.97
N LEU A 357 -12.86 11.63 13.28
CA LEU A 357 -12.74 11.27 11.88
C LEU A 357 -12.86 9.77 11.66
N LEU A 358 -12.21 8.95 12.49
CA LEU A 358 -12.30 7.49 12.43
C LEU A 358 -13.74 7.02 12.68
N ALA A 359 -14.45 7.67 13.61
CA ALA A 359 -15.87 7.41 13.84
C ALA A 359 -16.74 7.78 12.63
N ARG A 360 -16.48 8.91 11.95
CA ARG A 360 -17.19 9.31 10.72
C ARG A 360 -16.87 8.41 9.53
N MET A 361 -15.60 8.06 9.29
CA MET A 361 -15.20 7.13 8.24
C MET A 361 -15.81 5.75 8.45
N ARG A 362 -15.82 5.26 9.71
CA ARG A 362 -16.52 4.02 10.08
C ARG A 362 -18.01 4.10 9.74
N HIS A 363 -18.68 5.21 10.05
CA HIS A 363 -20.09 5.40 9.74
C HIS A 363 -20.35 5.46 8.21
N GLU A 364 -19.60 6.29 7.49
CA GLU A 364 -19.72 6.50 6.03
C GLU A 364 -19.40 5.24 5.22
N LEU A 365 -18.52 4.36 5.71
CA LEU A 365 -18.21 3.07 5.07
C LEU A 365 -19.19 1.96 5.46
N ARG A 366 -19.69 1.95 6.71
CA ARG A 366 -20.69 0.96 7.17
C ARG A 366 -22.01 1.08 6.43
N THR A 367 -22.51 2.30 6.21
CA THR A 367 -23.82 2.53 5.62
C THR A 367 -23.99 1.93 4.20
N PRO A 368 -23.11 2.22 3.22
CA PRO A 368 -23.23 1.62 1.90
C PRO A 368 -22.94 0.12 1.92
N LEU A 369 -22.04 -0.36 2.77
CA LEU A 369 -21.68 -1.77 2.85
C LEU A 369 -22.81 -2.62 3.45
N ASN A 370 -23.48 -2.13 4.49
CA ASN A 370 -24.71 -2.72 5.01
C ASN A 370 -25.85 -2.72 3.99
N ALA A 371 -25.95 -1.67 3.16
CA ALA A 371 -26.94 -1.63 2.09
C ALA A 371 -26.64 -2.68 1.02
N ILE A 372 -25.38 -2.83 0.60
CA ILE A 372 -24.95 -3.86 -0.37
C ILE A 372 -25.23 -5.27 0.18
N ILE A 373 -24.89 -5.54 1.44
CA ILE A 373 -25.18 -6.82 2.09
C ILE A 373 -26.70 -7.07 2.15
N GLY A 374 -27.48 -6.07 2.56
CA GLY A 374 -28.93 -6.19 2.65
C GLY A 374 -29.61 -6.40 1.29
N PHE A 375 -29.18 -5.69 0.24
CA PHE A 375 -29.70 -5.89 -1.11
C PHE A 375 -29.31 -7.26 -1.67
N SER A 376 -28.09 -7.73 -1.40
CA SER A 376 -27.65 -9.07 -1.79
C SER A 376 -28.43 -10.17 -1.05
N GLN A 377 -28.71 -10.00 0.25
CA GLN A 377 -29.53 -10.95 1.03
C GLN A 377 -30.99 -10.98 0.56
N LEU A 378 -31.54 -9.85 0.14
CA LEU A 378 -32.87 -9.78 -0.48
C LEU A 378 -32.90 -10.45 -1.85
N ALA A 379 -31.86 -10.26 -2.67
CA ALA A 379 -31.72 -10.90 -3.97
C ALA A 379 -31.58 -12.43 -3.83
N MET A 380 -30.96 -12.92 -2.75
CA MET A 380 -30.88 -14.36 -2.45
C MET A 380 -32.23 -15.02 -2.18
N HIS A 381 -33.25 -14.29 -1.72
CA HIS A 381 -34.57 -14.85 -1.47
C HIS A 381 -35.41 -15.03 -2.75
N ASN A 382 -34.90 -14.60 -3.91
CA ASN A 382 -35.59 -14.77 -5.18
C ASN A 382 -35.28 -16.16 -5.77
N GLN A 383 -36.27 -17.07 -5.72
CA GLN A 383 -36.14 -18.48 -6.08
C GLN A 383 -35.86 -18.76 -7.57
N ASP A 384 -35.94 -17.73 -8.42
CA ASP A 384 -35.69 -17.83 -9.86
C ASP A 384 -34.22 -17.58 -10.25
N ASN A 385 -33.33 -17.30 -9.29
CA ASN A 385 -31.92 -17.05 -9.58
C ASN A 385 -31.16 -18.36 -9.89
N PRO A 386 -30.37 -18.40 -10.99
CA PRO A 386 -29.48 -19.52 -11.29
C PRO A 386 -28.49 -19.78 -10.14
N ASP A 387 -28.11 -21.04 -9.93
CA ASP A 387 -27.24 -21.47 -8.82
C ASP A 387 -25.92 -20.67 -8.76
N ASP A 388 -25.28 -20.43 -9.91
CA ASP A 388 -24.05 -19.62 -10.00
C ASP A 388 -24.26 -18.17 -9.47
N THR A 389 -25.45 -17.61 -9.67
CA THR A 389 -25.79 -16.25 -9.17
C THR A 389 -25.99 -16.25 -7.66
N GLN A 390 -26.48 -17.35 -7.08
CA GLN A 390 -26.62 -17.48 -5.63
C GLN A 390 -25.25 -17.59 -4.95
N ASP A 391 -24.31 -18.30 -5.56
CA ASP A 391 -22.93 -18.40 -5.07
C ASP A 391 -22.20 -17.04 -5.10
N TYR A 392 -22.36 -16.26 -6.18
CA TYR A 392 -21.81 -14.90 -6.23
C TYR A 392 -22.43 -13.96 -5.18
N LEU A 393 -23.73 -14.06 -4.91
CA LEU A 393 -24.40 -13.26 -3.89
C LEU A 393 -23.92 -13.63 -2.47
N LEU A 394 -23.71 -14.92 -2.21
CA LEU A 394 -23.13 -15.42 -0.96
C LEU A 394 -21.70 -14.90 -0.73
N ASP A 395 -20.88 -14.88 -1.78
CA ASP A 395 -19.52 -14.36 -1.71
C ASP A 395 -19.49 -12.84 -1.45
N ILE A 396 -20.42 -12.08 -2.06
CA ILE A 396 -20.56 -10.63 -1.79
C ILE A 396 -20.97 -10.39 -0.33
N ILE A 397 -21.90 -11.17 0.22
CA ILE A 397 -22.35 -11.04 1.62
C ILE A 397 -21.20 -11.34 2.58
N ARG A 398 -20.51 -12.49 2.39
CA ARG A 398 -19.39 -12.89 3.26
C ARG A 398 -18.23 -11.92 3.21
N SER A 399 -17.87 -11.47 2.01
CA SER A 399 -16.80 -10.48 1.83
C SER A 399 -17.17 -9.14 2.47
N GLY A 400 -18.43 -8.72 2.33
CA GLY A 400 -18.94 -7.50 2.97
C GLY A 400 -18.90 -7.56 4.49
N GLU A 401 -19.31 -8.68 5.09
CA GLU A 401 -19.29 -8.91 6.54
C GLU A 401 -17.86 -8.96 7.11
N GLN A 402 -16.92 -9.58 6.37
CA GLN A 402 -15.51 -9.60 6.74
C GLN A 402 -14.88 -8.20 6.67
N LEU A 403 -15.19 -7.42 5.63
CA LEU A 403 -14.68 -6.07 5.49
C LEU A 403 -15.24 -5.12 6.57
N LEU A 404 -16.52 -5.29 6.96
CA LEU A 404 -17.11 -4.60 8.11
C LEU A 404 -16.36 -4.92 9.40
N THR A 405 -16.03 -6.20 9.62
CA THR A 405 -15.27 -6.65 10.79
C THR A 405 -13.89 -6.00 10.83
N LEU A 406 -13.16 -6.01 9.71
CA LEU A 406 -11.85 -5.38 9.60
C LEU A 406 -11.89 -3.85 9.79
N ILE A 407 -12.92 -3.18 9.26
CA ILE A 407 -13.11 -1.73 9.49
C ILE A 407 -13.39 -1.44 10.97
N ASN A 408 -14.08 -2.34 11.66
CA ASN A 408 -14.33 -2.21 13.10
C ASN A 408 -13.08 -2.51 13.94
N GLU A 409 -12.20 -3.41 13.51
CA GLU A 409 -11.01 -3.86 14.26
C GLU A 409 -9.71 -3.08 13.95
N GLY A 410 -9.43 -2.75 12.69
CA GLY A 410 -8.13 -2.26 12.22
C GLY A 410 -7.73 -0.85 12.67
N LEU A 411 -8.66 -0.07 13.22
CA LEU A 411 -8.40 1.29 13.71
C LEU A 411 -8.19 1.36 15.24
N GLY A 412 -8.27 0.23 15.94
CA GLY A 412 -7.90 0.12 17.36
C GLY A 412 -6.38 0.06 17.61
N ALA A 413 -5.58 -0.18 16.58
CA ALA A 413 -4.13 -0.39 16.68
C ALA A 413 -3.29 0.89 16.79
N SER A 414 -3.86 2.09 16.65
CA SER A 414 -3.13 3.36 16.67
C SER A 414 -2.69 3.84 18.07
N LYS A 415 -2.60 2.94 19.05
CA LYS A 415 -2.29 3.26 20.45
C LYS A 415 -0.83 3.02 20.87
N VAL A 416 0.06 2.64 19.95
CA VAL A 416 1.45 2.31 20.30
C VAL A 416 2.43 3.26 19.62
N GLU A 417 2.73 4.39 20.27
CA GLU A 417 4.01 5.11 20.09
C GLU A 417 4.24 6.09 21.26
N ARG A 418 4.97 5.65 22.31
CA ARG A 418 5.96 6.41 23.12
C ARG A 418 6.51 5.60 24.33
N SER A 419 7.76 5.13 24.18
CA SER A 419 8.85 5.00 25.20
C SER A 419 8.80 3.86 26.27
N PRO A 420 9.88 3.57 27.05
CA PRO A 420 10.85 2.49 26.79
C PRO A 420 11.08 1.46 27.96
N SER A 421 11.75 0.35 27.62
CA SER A 421 12.56 -0.60 28.45
C SER A 421 11.95 -1.39 29.64
N MET A 422 12.01 -2.73 29.44
CA MET A 422 12.30 -3.88 30.33
C MET A 422 11.45 -4.28 31.56
N ASP A 423 11.16 -5.59 31.54
CA ASP A 423 11.00 -6.59 32.61
C ASP A 423 9.72 -6.65 33.47
N GLY A 424 9.07 -7.83 33.45
CA GLY A 424 8.23 -8.33 34.56
C GLY A 424 6.86 -8.91 34.19
N GLU A 425 6.83 -10.24 34.03
CA GLU A 425 5.75 -11.19 34.40
C GLU A 425 4.26 -10.76 34.51
N LEU A 426 3.44 -11.37 33.64
CA LEU A 426 2.22 -12.18 33.91
C LEU A 426 1.24 -11.80 35.05
N GLY A 427 -0.04 -11.68 34.67
CA GLY A 427 -1.19 -12.01 35.53
C GLY A 427 -2.44 -11.17 35.24
N ALA A 428 -3.37 -11.65 34.40
CA ALA A 428 -4.65 -12.29 34.80
C ALA A 428 -5.84 -11.31 34.67
N MET A 429 -6.56 -11.33 33.54
CA MET A 429 -7.77 -12.13 33.24
C MET A 429 -9.02 -11.63 34.00
N VAL A 430 -9.89 -10.84 33.35
CA VAL A 430 -11.04 -11.22 32.48
C VAL A 430 -12.34 -11.15 33.30
N ASN A 431 -13.45 -10.69 32.71
CA ASN A 431 -14.77 -11.35 32.84
C ASN A 431 -15.82 -10.88 31.82
N HIS A 432 -16.55 -11.82 31.19
CA HIS A 432 -17.69 -11.63 30.27
C HIS A 432 -18.94 -12.39 30.75
N PRO A 433 -20.18 -11.95 30.41
CA PRO A 433 -21.00 -12.83 29.54
C PRO A 433 -22.07 -12.16 28.62
N HIS A 434 -22.27 -12.81 27.46
CA HIS A 434 -23.39 -12.81 26.48
C HIS A 434 -23.66 -11.63 25.49
N ALA A 435 -23.89 -12.04 24.22
CA ALA A 435 -24.49 -11.34 23.06
C ALA A 435 -23.59 -10.46 22.16
N ALA A 436 -23.69 -10.61 20.82
CA ALA A 436 -22.93 -9.86 19.79
C ALA A 436 -21.38 -10.07 19.85
N PRO A 437 -20.55 -9.64 18.85
CA PRO A 437 -19.17 -10.11 18.68
C PRO A 437 -18.25 -9.49 19.73
N HIS A 438 -18.26 -10.09 20.92
CA HIS A 438 -17.29 -9.84 21.97
C HIS A 438 -16.15 -10.86 21.83
N GLN A 439 -14.93 -10.34 21.60
CA GLN A 439 -13.68 -11.08 21.68
C GLN A 439 -13.54 -11.72 23.08
N GLN A 440 -13.94 -12.98 23.23
CA GLN A 440 -13.67 -13.76 24.43
C GLN A 440 -12.34 -14.51 24.28
N ALA A 441 -11.46 -14.42 25.28
CA ALA A 441 -10.29 -15.26 25.38
C ALA A 441 -10.74 -16.73 25.45
N VAL A 442 -10.39 -17.51 24.43
CA VAL A 442 -10.74 -18.92 24.30
C VAL A 442 -9.67 -19.76 25.00
N THR A 443 -10.06 -20.65 25.90
CA THR A 443 -9.14 -21.60 26.57
C THR A 443 -9.63 -23.04 26.42
N LEU A 444 -8.74 -24.03 26.58
CA LEU A 444 -9.12 -25.44 26.57
C LEU A 444 -9.97 -25.76 27.81
N ALA A 445 -10.97 -26.62 27.65
CA ALA A 445 -11.79 -27.11 28.75
C ALA A 445 -10.92 -27.84 29.81
N PRO A 446 -11.30 -27.83 31.09
CA PRO A 446 -10.43 -28.27 32.20
C PRO A 446 -9.92 -29.71 32.11
N ASP A 447 -10.65 -30.59 31.43
CA ASP A 447 -10.38 -32.03 31.31
C ASP A 447 -9.62 -32.42 30.03
N GLN A 448 -9.15 -31.43 29.27
CA GLN A 448 -8.45 -31.64 28.00
C GLN A 448 -6.97 -32.00 28.20
N PRO A 449 -6.42 -32.94 27.41
CA PRO A 449 -5.00 -33.30 27.49
C PRO A 449 -4.11 -32.21 26.88
N ARG A 450 -2.80 -32.28 27.13
CA ARG A 450 -1.82 -31.41 26.47
C ARG A 450 -1.62 -31.84 25.02
N TYR A 451 -1.83 -30.94 24.07
CA TYR A 451 -1.74 -31.21 22.64
C TYR A 451 -0.41 -30.72 22.06
N ARG A 452 0.44 -31.62 21.58
CA ARG A 452 1.63 -31.30 20.79
C ARG A 452 1.25 -30.94 19.35
N LEU A 453 1.53 -29.71 18.93
CA LEU A 453 1.29 -29.23 17.57
C LEU A 453 2.62 -28.83 16.91
N LEU A 454 2.81 -29.22 15.66
CA LEU A 454 3.96 -28.84 14.85
C LEU A 454 3.50 -27.88 13.75
N ILE A 455 4.10 -26.70 13.66
CA ILE A 455 3.86 -25.70 12.62
C ILE A 455 5.00 -25.78 11.61
N VAL A 456 4.70 -26.11 10.37
CA VAL A 456 5.68 -26.28 9.30
C VAL A 456 5.34 -25.35 8.15
N ASP A 457 6.17 -24.33 7.97
CA ASP A 457 5.98 -23.30 6.95
C ASP A 457 7.35 -22.65 6.73
N ASP A 458 7.75 -22.31 5.52
CA ASP A 458 9.03 -21.63 5.25
C ASP A 458 8.93 -20.11 5.50
N ASP A 459 7.72 -19.54 5.47
CA ASP A 459 7.45 -18.16 5.84
C ASP A 459 7.40 -17.96 7.36
N SER A 460 8.36 -17.18 7.89
CA SER A 460 8.45 -16.87 9.32
C SER A 460 7.23 -16.11 9.85
N SER A 461 6.57 -15.31 8.99
CA SER A 461 5.41 -14.51 9.39
C SER A 461 4.19 -15.38 9.64
N SER A 462 3.94 -16.35 8.76
CA SER A 462 2.88 -17.37 8.89
C SER A 462 3.11 -18.25 10.12
N ARG A 463 4.36 -18.68 10.38
CA ARG A 463 4.72 -19.41 11.61
C ARG A 463 4.42 -18.59 12.86
N GLN A 464 4.87 -17.33 12.90
CA GLN A 464 4.69 -16.44 14.05
C GLN A 464 3.21 -16.16 14.31
N LEU A 465 2.39 -15.96 13.27
CA LEU A 465 0.95 -15.75 13.41
C LEU A 465 0.25 -16.96 14.01
N LEU A 466 0.45 -18.16 13.43
CA LEU A 466 -0.12 -19.40 13.97
C LEU A 466 0.36 -19.66 15.40
N ARG A 467 1.64 -19.40 15.68
CA ARG A 467 2.19 -19.48 17.03
C ARG A 467 1.48 -18.53 17.97
N ASN A 468 1.30 -17.26 17.60
CA ASN A 468 0.64 -16.26 18.44
C ASN A 468 -0.84 -16.58 18.69
N LEU A 469 -1.53 -17.14 17.71
CA LEU A 469 -2.94 -17.53 17.84
C LEU A 469 -3.15 -18.79 18.72
N LEU A 470 -2.17 -19.68 18.75
CA LEU A 470 -2.22 -20.94 19.51
C LEU A 470 -1.51 -20.84 20.87
N ALA A 471 -0.53 -19.95 21.01
CA ALA A 471 0.19 -19.71 22.25
C ALA A 471 -0.72 -18.97 23.24
N GLY A 472 -0.77 -19.46 24.48
CA GLY A 472 -1.64 -18.89 25.52
C GLY A 472 -3.02 -19.54 25.64
N VAL A 473 -3.35 -20.53 24.79
CA VAL A 473 -4.56 -21.33 24.94
C VAL A 473 -4.31 -22.47 25.94
N GLY A 474 -4.86 -22.32 27.15
CA GLY A 474 -4.71 -23.26 28.26
C GLY A 474 -3.48 -23.01 29.17
N PRO A 475 -3.50 -23.46 30.43
CA PRO A 475 -2.36 -23.32 31.35
C PRO A 475 -1.10 -24.08 30.88
N PRO A 476 0.12 -23.76 31.36
CA PRO A 476 1.37 -24.37 30.90
C PRO A 476 1.41 -25.90 30.99
N GLU A 477 0.67 -26.46 31.95
CA GLU A 477 0.55 -27.89 32.20
C GLU A 477 -0.53 -28.58 31.35
N ARG A 478 -1.45 -27.81 30.73
CA ARG A 478 -2.56 -28.26 29.87
C ARG A 478 -2.82 -27.22 28.78
N GLY A 479 -2.37 -27.48 27.56
CA GLY A 479 -2.37 -26.47 26.50
C GLY A 479 -1.81 -27.01 25.20
N PHE A 480 -1.52 -26.10 24.27
CA PHE A 480 -0.75 -26.45 23.09
C PHE A 480 0.75 -26.37 23.36
N GLU A 481 1.46 -27.49 23.16
CA GLU A 481 2.91 -27.49 23.06
C GLU A 481 3.28 -27.30 21.59
N LEU A 482 3.87 -26.16 21.25
CA LEU A 482 4.17 -25.78 19.88
C LEU A 482 5.64 -26.03 19.55
N ARG A 483 5.90 -26.62 18.39
CA ARG A 483 7.21 -26.58 17.73
C ARG A 483 7.07 -26.08 16.30
N GLU A 484 8.16 -25.57 15.76
CA GLU A 484 8.22 -25.00 14.42
C GLU A 484 9.29 -25.68 13.58
N ALA A 485 9.04 -25.84 12.29
CA ALA A 485 10.00 -26.29 11.29
C ALA A 485 9.89 -25.45 10.02
N GLU A 486 11.02 -25.23 9.35
CA GLU A 486 11.10 -24.31 8.19
C GLU A 486 11.05 -25.03 6.84
N ASN A 487 11.04 -26.37 6.86
CA ASN A 487 10.95 -27.22 5.67
C ASN A 487 10.50 -28.65 6.03
N GLY A 488 10.19 -29.44 5.01
CA GLY A 488 9.72 -30.82 5.15
C GLY A 488 10.72 -31.78 5.80
N GLN A 489 12.03 -31.58 5.61
CA GLN A 489 13.06 -32.44 6.19
C GLN A 489 13.11 -32.26 7.71
N GLN A 490 13.14 -31.00 8.17
CA GLN A 490 13.01 -30.67 9.59
C GLN A 490 11.68 -31.16 10.16
N ALA A 491 10.59 -31.09 9.39
CA ALA A 491 9.29 -31.60 9.81
C ALA A 491 9.32 -33.12 10.08
N VAL A 492 9.97 -33.91 9.23
CA VAL A 492 10.13 -35.37 9.41
C VAL A 492 10.98 -35.68 10.65
N GLU A 493 12.07 -34.95 10.87
CA GLU A 493 12.95 -35.12 12.04
C GLU A 493 12.23 -34.76 13.34
N GLN A 494 11.54 -33.61 13.35
CA GLN A 494 10.78 -33.18 14.50
C GLN A 494 9.56 -34.06 14.75
N TRP A 495 8.87 -34.54 13.71
CA TRP A 495 7.80 -35.50 13.89
C TRP A 495 8.27 -36.75 14.65
N ALA A 496 9.43 -37.30 14.29
CA ALA A 496 9.99 -38.48 14.95
C ALA A 496 10.40 -38.22 16.41
N ALA A 497 10.92 -37.02 16.71
CA ALA A 497 11.38 -36.66 18.05
C ALA A 497 10.27 -36.11 18.98
N PHE A 498 9.28 -35.43 18.42
CA PHE A 498 8.24 -34.68 19.13
C PHE A 498 6.89 -35.41 19.18
N ALA A 499 6.68 -36.38 18.28
CA ALA A 499 5.42 -37.12 18.16
C ALA A 499 4.18 -36.20 18.22
N PRO A 500 4.04 -35.21 17.31
CA PRO A 500 2.93 -34.26 17.33
C PRO A 500 1.58 -34.95 17.13
N HIS A 501 0.52 -34.44 17.77
CA HIS A 501 -0.85 -34.89 17.52
C HIS A 501 -1.42 -34.28 16.24
N LEU A 502 -1.00 -33.06 15.89
CA LEU A 502 -1.38 -32.38 14.66
C LEU A 502 -0.21 -31.59 14.08
N ILE A 503 -0.13 -31.56 12.75
CA ILE A 503 0.87 -30.83 11.97
C ILE A 503 0.13 -29.87 11.03
N TRP A 504 0.42 -28.59 11.17
CA TRP A 504 0.09 -27.56 10.17
C TRP A 504 1.21 -27.57 9.13
N MET A 505 0.90 -27.88 7.88
CA MET A 505 1.89 -28.18 6.84
C MET A 505 1.69 -27.29 5.63
N ASP A 506 2.63 -26.39 5.34
CA ASP A 506 2.70 -25.74 4.03
C ASP A 506 3.04 -26.79 2.96
N LEU A 507 2.50 -26.58 1.75
CA LEU A 507 2.79 -27.40 0.58
C LEU A 507 4.14 -27.07 -0.03
N ARG A 508 4.51 -25.78 -0.14
CA ARG A 508 5.70 -25.37 -0.89
C ARG A 508 6.75 -24.80 0.04
N MET A 509 7.78 -25.60 0.29
CA MET A 509 8.91 -25.23 1.14
C MET A 509 10.22 -25.69 0.47
N PRO A 510 11.35 -25.01 0.72
CA PRO A 510 12.65 -25.42 0.20
C PRO A 510 13.12 -26.73 0.85
N VAL A 511 14.15 -27.37 0.28
CA VAL A 511 14.79 -28.62 0.75
C VAL A 511 13.91 -29.87 0.62
N MET A 512 12.71 -29.85 1.17
CA MET A 512 11.69 -30.90 1.04
C MET A 512 10.32 -30.25 1.19
N ASP A 513 9.43 -30.51 0.24
CA ASP A 513 8.10 -29.93 0.23
C ASP A 513 7.14 -30.67 1.18
N GLY A 514 5.93 -30.11 1.37
CA GLY A 514 4.94 -30.69 2.27
C GLY A 514 4.44 -32.05 1.81
N TYR A 515 4.39 -32.30 0.50
CA TYR A 515 3.92 -33.55 -0.08
C TYR A 515 4.88 -34.70 0.22
N GLU A 516 6.17 -34.50 -0.04
CA GLU A 516 7.22 -35.47 0.25
C GLU A 516 7.33 -35.75 1.74
N ALA A 517 7.28 -34.71 2.57
CA ALA A 517 7.31 -34.84 4.03
C ALA A 517 6.12 -35.67 4.56
N THR A 518 4.90 -35.38 4.09
CA THR A 518 3.69 -36.08 4.51
C THR A 518 3.73 -37.56 4.11
N LYS A 519 4.20 -37.88 2.89
CA LYS A 519 4.39 -39.26 2.45
C LYS A 519 5.37 -40.01 3.35
N ILE A 520 6.51 -39.41 3.70
CA ILE A 520 7.52 -40.02 4.57
C ILE A 520 6.95 -40.25 5.98
N ILE A 521 6.24 -39.26 6.53
CA ILE A 521 5.61 -39.33 7.86
C ILE A 521 4.59 -40.48 7.90
N LYS A 522 3.65 -40.54 6.94
CA LYS A 522 2.61 -41.58 6.89
C LYS A 522 3.20 -42.96 6.59
N ALA A 523 4.23 -43.07 5.74
CA ALA A 523 4.90 -44.34 5.46
C ALA A 523 5.66 -44.89 6.68
N LYS A 524 6.39 -44.04 7.41
CA LYS A 524 7.10 -44.44 8.64
C LYS A 524 6.14 -44.78 9.79
N GLN A 525 4.98 -44.11 9.86
CA GLN A 525 3.92 -44.42 10.83
C GLN A 525 3.41 -45.87 10.71
N ASN A 526 3.21 -46.35 9.48
CA ASN A 526 2.71 -47.70 9.21
C ASN A 526 3.72 -48.82 9.60
N ALA A 527 4.96 -48.45 9.96
CA ALA A 527 6.03 -49.39 10.28
C ALA A 527 6.26 -49.61 11.80
N GLY A 528 5.59 -48.90 12.71
CA GLY A 528 5.66 -49.20 14.15
C GLY A 528 5.34 -48.06 15.12
N HIS A 529 4.20 -48.20 15.83
CA HIS A 529 3.78 -47.58 17.09
C HIS A 529 4.14 -46.11 17.37
N THR A 530 3.46 -45.17 16.71
CA THR A 530 3.26 -43.81 17.24
C THR A 530 1.87 -43.30 16.81
N ILE A 531 1.25 -42.43 17.61
CA ILE A 531 -0.06 -41.82 17.32
C ILE A 531 0.01 -41.15 15.95
N ALA A 532 -0.95 -41.45 15.08
CA ALA A 532 -1.05 -40.87 13.75
C ALA A 532 -1.24 -39.34 13.87
N PRO A 533 -0.29 -38.50 13.41
CA PRO A 533 -0.54 -37.07 13.40
C PRO A 533 -1.66 -36.77 12.41
N LYS A 534 -2.54 -35.87 12.81
CA LYS A 534 -3.45 -35.18 11.89
C LYS A 534 -2.64 -34.17 11.09
N VAL A 535 -2.64 -34.26 9.77
CA VAL A 535 -1.88 -33.33 8.92
C VAL A 535 -2.85 -32.42 8.21
N ILE A 536 -2.86 -31.14 8.59
CA ILE A 536 -3.69 -30.13 7.95
C ILE A 536 -2.82 -29.31 7.01
N VAL A 537 -3.21 -29.27 5.74
CA VAL A 537 -2.50 -28.52 4.73
C VAL A 537 -2.83 -27.03 4.82
N LEU A 538 -1.81 -26.18 4.74
CA LEU A 538 -1.97 -24.72 4.63
C LEU A 538 -2.00 -24.36 3.13
N ALA A 539 -3.18 -23.99 2.61
CA ALA A 539 -3.42 -23.86 1.17
C ALA A 539 -3.71 -22.40 0.74
N THR A 540 -3.24 -22.02 -0.45
CA THR A 540 -3.62 -20.76 -1.12
C THR A 540 -4.82 -20.98 -2.05
N SER A 541 -5.56 -19.91 -2.38
CA SER A 541 -6.83 -19.96 -3.13
C SER A 541 -6.75 -20.65 -4.51
N ARG A 542 -5.57 -20.76 -5.13
CA ARG A 542 -5.37 -21.37 -6.46
C ARG A 542 -5.30 -22.90 -6.49
N TYR A 543 -5.40 -23.58 -5.34
CA TYR A 543 -5.23 -25.04 -5.25
C TYR A 543 -6.51 -25.83 -4.93
N GLU A 544 -7.68 -25.19 -4.82
CA GLU A 544 -8.94 -25.88 -4.57
C GLU A 544 -9.42 -26.76 -5.73
N GLU A 545 -8.93 -26.53 -6.96
CA GLU A 545 -9.23 -27.37 -8.12
C GLU A 545 -8.63 -28.79 -8.03
N LYS A 546 -7.75 -29.06 -7.05
CA LYS A 546 -7.11 -30.37 -6.80
C LYS A 546 -7.41 -30.98 -5.43
N ARG A 547 -8.54 -30.64 -4.78
CA ARG A 547 -8.94 -31.21 -3.47
C ARG A 547 -8.92 -32.75 -3.44
N ALA A 548 -9.23 -33.41 -4.56
CA ALA A 548 -9.20 -34.88 -4.67
C ALA A 548 -7.77 -35.45 -4.61
N GLU A 549 -6.77 -34.77 -5.18
CA GLU A 549 -5.36 -35.21 -5.16
C GLU A 549 -4.70 -34.96 -3.80
N VAL A 550 -5.14 -33.93 -3.07
CA VAL A 550 -4.67 -33.61 -1.70
C VAL A 550 -5.12 -34.69 -0.70
N LEU A 551 -6.34 -35.21 -0.82
CA LEU A 551 -6.85 -36.27 0.07
C LEU A 551 -6.19 -37.63 -0.18
N ASP A 552 -5.76 -37.92 -1.42
CA ASP A 552 -5.13 -39.19 -1.80
C ASP A 552 -3.71 -39.38 -1.22
N ILE A 553 -3.05 -38.29 -0.82
CA ILE A 553 -1.67 -38.29 -0.29
C ILE A 553 -1.63 -38.45 1.24
N GLY A 554 -2.79 -38.36 1.91
CA GLY A 554 -2.93 -38.60 3.35
C GLY A 554 -3.06 -37.34 4.22
N TYR A 555 -3.41 -36.19 3.65
CA TYR A 555 -3.83 -35.01 4.42
C TYR A 555 -5.22 -35.22 5.03
N ASP A 556 -5.42 -34.70 6.24
CA ASP A 556 -6.66 -34.87 7.01
C ASP A 556 -7.66 -33.73 6.78
N ALA A 557 -7.19 -32.50 6.50
CA ALA A 557 -8.00 -31.32 6.15
C ALA A 557 -7.13 -30.21 5.51
N SER A 558 -7.76 -29.10 5.11
CA SER A 558 -7.09 -27.91 4.57
C SER A 558 -7.53 -26.64 5.31
N LEU A 559 -6.58 -25.75 5.60
CA LEU A 559 -6.80 -24.40 6.13
C LEU A 559 -6.34 -23.37 5.09
N ARG A 560 -7.19 -22.38 4.78
CA ARG A 560 -6.93 -21.40 3.72
C ARG A 560 -6.09 -20.23 4.26
N LYS A 561 -5.07 -19.82 3.51
CA LYS A 561 -4.32 -18.57 3.74
C LYS A 561 -5.08 -17.38 3.10
N PRO A 562 -5.24 -16.23 3.80
CA PRO A 562 -4.83 -15.95 5.19
C PRO A 562 -5.74 -16.61 6.24
N PHE A 563 -5.17 -16.99 7.39
CA PHE A 563 -5.86 -17.82 8.39
C PHE A 563 -6.81 -17.02 9.29
N GLY A 564 -8.04 -17.51 9.45
CA GLY A 564 -8.99 -17.01 10.46
C GLY A 564 -8.90 -17.79 11.78
N GLN A 565 -8.98 -17.08 12.92
CA GLN A 565 -8.92 -17.70 14.24
C GLN A 565 -10.05 -18.73 14.46
N ALA A 566 -11.28 -18.43 14.03
CA ALA A 566 -12.42 -19.33 14.15
C ALA A 566 -12.23 -20.65 13.37
N GLU A 567 -11.63 -20.58 12.18
CA GLU A 567 -11.36 -21.77 11.34
C GLU A 567 -10.29 -22.66 11.98
N ILE A 568 -9.25 -22.07 12.57
CA ILE A 568 -8.19 -22.81 13.28
C ILE A 568 -8.79 -23.60 14.45
N PHE A 569 -9.62 -22.96 15.28
CA PHE A 569 -10.24 -23.64 16.42
C PHE A 569 -11.24 -24.71 15.98
N SER A 570 -12.06 -24.43 14.96
CA SER A 570 -12.99 -25.42 14.41
C SER A 570 -12.26 -26.69 13.91
N LEU A 571 -11.11 -26.53 13.25
CA LEU A 571 -10.29 -27.67 12.82
C LEU A 571 -9.67 -28.44 14.00
N LEU A 572 -9.27 -27.75 15.07
CA LEU A 572 -8.77 -28.40 16.29
C LEU A 572 -9.89 -29.19 16.99
N GLU A 573 -11.10 -28.66 17.07
CA GLU A 573 -12.27 -29.39 17.58
C GLU A 573 -12.54 -30.65 16.74
N GLN A 574 -12.59 -30.49 15.42
CA GLN A 574 -12.92 -31.57 14.49
C GLN A 574 -11.87 -32.70 14.48
N HIS A 575 -10.59 -32.37 14.51
CA HIS A 575 -9.52 -33.35 14.27
C HIS A 575 -8.83 -33.84 15.55
N LEU A 576 -8.83 -33.05 16.62
CA LEU A 576 -8.23 -33.43 17.91
C LEU A 576 -9.27 -33.68 19.01
N GLY A 577 -10.55 -33.40 18.75
CA GLY A 577 -11.59 -33.45 19.78
C GLY A 577 -11.39 -32.42 20.88
N ALA A 578 -10.59 -31.38 20.61
CA ALA A 578 -10.33 -30.31 21.55
C ALA A 578 -11.66 -29.62 21.88
N GLN A 579 -11.92 -29.36 23.15
CA GLN A 579 -13.10 -28.58 23.56
C GLN A 579 -12.62 -27.26 24.12
N PHE A 580 -13.19 -26.17 23.61
CA PHE A 580 -12.87 -24.83 24.03
C PHE A 580 -14.00 -24.24 24.86
N VAL A 581 -13.63 -23.49 25.90
CA VAL A 581 -14.56 -22.73 26.72
C VAL A 581 -14.16 -21.26 26.67
N ALA A 582 -15.15 -20.39 26.69
CA ALA A 582 -14.92 -18.98 26.97
C ALA A 582 -14.29 -18.86 28.36
N ALA A 583 -13.20 -18.13 28.50
CA ALA A 583 -12.63 -17.82 29.81
C ALA A 583 -13.66 -17.03 30.63
N THR A 584 -14.42 -17.70 31.48
CA THR A 584 -15.29 -17.06 32.46
C THR A 584 -14.43 -16.49 33.58
N ALA A 585 -14.88 -15.38 34.11
CA ALA A 585 -14.54 -14.92 35.43
C ALA A 585 -15.83 -14.68 36.24
N VAL A 586 -15.65 -14.02 37.37
CA VAL A 586 -16.47 -14.04 38.56
C VAL A 586 -17.63 -13.02 38.56
N ASP A 587 -18.81 -13.49 38.98
CA ASP A 587 -20.05 -12.79 39.44
C ASP A 587 -20.76 -11.76 38.52
N ALA A 588 -21.94 -12.15 38.01
CA ALA A 588 -22.88 -11.27 37.30
C ALA A 588 -23.79 -10.50 38.27
N VAL A 589 -23.85 -9.16 38.15
CA VAL A 589 -24.75 -8.26 38.91
C VAL A 589 -25.97 -7.88 38.06
N ASN A 590 -27.13 -7.70 38.71
CA ASN A 590 -28.44 -7.46 38.09
C ASN A 590 -28.65 -5.96 37.72
N PRO A 591 -28.66 -5.55 36.43
CA PRO A 591 -28.56 -4.14 36.02
C PRO A 591 -29.74 -3.25 36.45
N ALA A 592 -30.94 -3.82 36.60
CA ALA A 592 -32.17 -3.03 36.76
C ALA A 592 -32.35 -2.38 38.14
N ALA A 593 -31.79 -2.97 39.20
CA ALA A 593 -31.89 -2.43 40.57
C ALA A 593 -30.90 -1.29 40.85
N ASP A 594 -29.85 -1.21 40.03
CA ASP A 594 -28.62 -0.49 40.28
C ASP A 594 -28.61 0.89 39.59
N ILE A 595 -29.12 0.97 38.35
CA ILE A 595 -29.32 2.24 37.62
C ILE A 595 -30.21 3.21 38.43
N ALA A 596 -31.18 2.70 39.19
CA ALA A 596 -32.07 3.52 40.01
C ALA A 596 -31.34 4.28 41.12
N ALA A 597 -30.19 3.78 41.59
CA ALA A 597 -29.36 4.37 42.64
C ALA A 597 -28.43 5.48 42.12
N VAL A 598 -28.16 5.54 40.81
CA VAL A 598 -27.34 6.61 40.21
C VAL A 598 -28.15 7.93 40.19
N PRO A 599 -27.60 9.09 40.56
CA PRO A 599 -28.29 10.38 40.45
C PRO A 599 -28.76 10.66 39.01
N GLY A 600 -30.01 11.12 38.84
CA GLY A 600 -30.59 11.44 37.53
C GLY A 600 -29.71 12.35 36.64
N PRO A 601 -29.08 13.42 37.17
CA PRO A 601 -28.20 14.28 36.37
C PRO A 601 -26.98 13.57 35.79
N LEU A 602 -26.43 12.58 36.51
CA LEU A 602 -25.29 11.77 36.03
C LEU A 602 -25.75 10.78 34.97
N ARG A 603 -26.95 10.21 35.12
CA ARG A 603 -27.55 9.35 34.09
C ARG A 603 -27.79 10.12 32.80
N ASP A 604 -28.41 11.30 32.89
CA ASP A 604 -28.70 12.14 31.72
C ASP A 604 -27.41 12.64 31.05
N SER A 605 -26.39 12.97 31.85
CA SER A 605 -25.08 13.40 31.33
C SER A 605 -24.34 12.26 30.64
N LEU A 606 -24.35 11.06 31.22
CA LEU A 606 -23.74 9.88 30.62
C LEU A 606 -24.48 9.44 29.36
N GLU A 607 -25.82 9.45 29.38
CA GLU A 607 -26.63 9.10 28.21
C GLU A 607 -26.36 10.07 27.06
N LYS A 608 -26.33 11.37 27.36
CA LYS A 608 -26.03 12.41 26.36
C LYS A 608 -24.60 12.30 25.83
N ALA A 609 -23.62 12.05 26.70
CA ALA A 609 -22.23 11.86 26.30
C ALA A 609 -22.07 10.60 25.42
N ALA A 610 -22.72 9.50 25.79
CA ALA A 610 -22.72 8.25 25.02
C ALA A 610 -23.42 8.39 23.66
N GLN A 611 -24.55 9.10 23.58
CA GLN A 611 -25.24 9.40 22.32
C GLN A 611 -24.42 10.30 21.38
N LEU A 612 -23.63 11.21 21.95
CA LEU A 612 -22.74 12.09 21.20
C LEU A 612 -21.37 11.45 20.89
N GLY A 613 -21.06 10.29 21.48
CA GLY A 613 -19.78 9.61 21.36
C GLY A 613 -18.61 10.36 21.99
N ASP A 614 -18.88 11.18 23.01
CA ASP A 614 -17.89 12.01 23.71
C ASP A 614 -17.21 11.20 24.83
N MET A 615 -16.09 10.59 24.50
CA MET A 615 -15.41 9.61 25.36
C MET A 615 -14.85 10.20 26.63
N ASP A 616 -14.28 11.40 26.58
CA ASP A 616 -13.69 12.04 27.76
C ASP A 616 -14.81 12.41 28.75
N ALA A 617 -15.98 12.82 28.23
CA ALA A 617 -17.16 13.06 29.05
C ALA A 617 -17.79 11.76 29.58
N VAL A 618 -17.79 10.68 28.79
CA VAL A 618 -18.24 9.34 29.22
C VAL A 618 -17.35 8.82 30.36
N GLU A 619 -16.03 8.83 30.20
CA GLU A 619 -15.07 8.37 31.21
C GLU A 619 -15.17 9.21 32.49
N ALA A 620 -15.21 10.54 32.38
CA ALA A 620 -15.36 11.43 33.54
C ALA A 620 -16.68 11.18 34.29
N THR A 621 -17.79 10.98 33.56
CA THR A 621 -19.09 10.72 34.19
C THR A 621 -19.12 9.32 34.82
N ILE A 622 -18.45 8.32 34.22
CA ILE A 622 -18.31 6.97 34.81
C ILE A 622 -17.45 7.01 36.08
N GLU A 623 -16.37 7.81 36.12
CA GLU A 623 -15.58 8.03 37.34
C GLU A 623 -16.43 8.64 38.47
N GLU A 624 -17.32 9.58 38.16
CA GLU A 624 -18.25 10.13 39.14
C GLU A 624 -19.26 9.07 39.63
N ILE A 625 -19.75 8.21 38.72
CA ILE A 625 -20.65 7.09 39.06
C ILE A 625 -19.91 6.02 39.88
N GLN A 626 -18.60 5.81 39.71
CA GLN A 626 -17.78 4.87 40.48
C GLN A 626 -17.87 5.14 41.99
N SER A 627 -18.00 6.42 42.38
CA SER A 627 -18.13 6.82 43.79
C SER A 627 -19.49 6.47 44.41
N VAL A 628 -20.53 6.33 43.60
CA VAL A 628 -21.92 6.08 44.05
C VAL A 628 -22.29 4.61 43.88
N GLN A 629 -21.88 4.00 42.77
CA GLN A 629 -22.26 2.65 42.40
C GLN A 629 -21.13 1.93 41.65
N PRO A 630 -20.12 1.41 42.38
CA PRO A 630 -18.86 0.94 41.81
C PRO A 630 -18.99 -0.31 40.93
N ALA A 631 -20.01 -1.13 41.15
CA ALA A 631 -20.26 -2.33 40.33
C ALA A 631 -20.79 -1.98 38.93
N LEU A 632 -21.75 -1.05 38.83
CA LEU A 632 -22.26 -0.56 37.54
C LEU A 632 -21.20 0.26 36.82
N ALA A 633 -20.44 1.09 37.53
CA ALA A 633 -19.36 1.87 36.93
C ALA A 633 -18.30 0.97 36.28
N ALA A 634 -17.87 -0.12 36.92
CA ALA A 634 -16.94 -1.08 36.32
C ALA A 634 -17.48 -1.73 35.03
N GLN A 635 -18.78 -2.04 34.99
CA GLN A 635 -19.44 -2.58 33.79
C GLN A 635 -19.53 -1.54 32.67
N LEU A 636 -19.87 -0.29 33.01
CA LEU A 636 -19.92 0.84 32.06
C LEU A 636 -18.52 1.18 31.53
N THR A 637 -17.47 1.07 32.35
CA THR A 637 -16.07 1.23 31.93
C THR A 637 -15.68 0.18 30.90
N GLN A 638 -15.98 -1.11 31.13
CA GLN A 638 -15.69 -2.17 30.15
C GLN A 638 -16.40 -1.92 28.81
N LEU A 639 -17.66 -1.48 28.84
CA LEU A 639 -18.40 -1.15 27.62
C LEU A 639 -17.84 0.11 26.93
N ALA A 640 -17.42 1.13 27.69
CA ALA A 640 -16.82 2.34 27.16
C ALA A 640 -15.44 2.08 26.52
N GLU A 641 -14.62 1.23 27.14
CA GLU A 641 -13.32 0.76 26.63
C GLU A 641 -13.48 -0.09 25.35
N ALA A 642 -14.57 -0.84 25.26
CA ALA A 642 -14.97 -1.58 24.05
C ALA A 642 -15.76 -0.74 23.03
N PHE A 643 -15.96 0.56 23.30
CA PHE A 643 -16.71 1.52 22.46
C PHE A 643 -18.19 1.16 22.21
N ASP A 644 -18.81 0.38 23.10
CA ASP A 644 -20.20 -0.06 22.99
C ASP A 644 -21.18 0.94 23.65
N TYR A 645 -21.19 2.17 23.12
CA TYR A 645 -22.00 3.27 23.66
C TYR A 645 -23.51 3.04 23.48
N LEU A 646 -23.92 2.21 22.52
CA LEU A 646 -25.32 1.85 22.32
C LEU A 646 -25.82 0.97 23.47
N GLN A 647 -24.99 0.03 23.94
CA GLN A 647 -25.33 -0.79 25.09
C GLN A 647 -25.36 0.04 26.39
N ILE A 648 -24.48 1.04 26.54
CA ILE A 648 -24.52 2.00 27.65
C ILE A 648 -25.87 2.74 27.68
N VAL A 649 -26.33 3.25 26.53
CA VAL A 649 -27.64 3.93 26.43
C VAL A 649 -28.79 2.96 26.69
N ALA A 650 -28.73 1.73 26.18
CA ALA A 650 -29.76 0.70 26.41
C ALA A 650 -29.89 0.34 27.90
N ILE A 651 -28.76 0.21 28.61
CA ILE A 651 -28.71 0.00 30.06
C ILE A 651 -29.37 1.20 30.76
N LEU A 652 -28.97 2.44 30.46
CA LEU A 652 -29.53 3.64 31.10
C LEU A 652 -31.05 3.80 30.88
N GLN A 653 -31.55 3.36 29.72
CA GLN A 653 -32.98 3.38 29.38
C GLN A 653 -33.79 2.17 29.88
N GLY A 654 -33.14 1.22 30.57
CA GLY A 654 -33.78 0.04 31.15
C GLY A 654 -34.29 -0.98 30.11
N ARG A 655 -33.69 -1.04 28.92
CA ARG A 655 -34.04 -2.01 27.86
C ARG A 655 -32.96 -3.08 27.77
N ASN A 656 -33.24 -4.29 28.29
CA ASN A 656 -32.43 -5.47 27.97
C ASN A 656 -32.90 -6.02 26.61
N HIS A 657 -32.00 -6.14 25.64
CA HIS A 657 -32.22 -7.00 24.47
C HIS A 657 -31.64 -8.39 24.78
N GLU A 658 -32.51 -9.42 24.78
CA GLU A 658 -32.14 -10.84 24.78
C GLU A 658 -31.40 -11.25 23.51
#